data_AF-A0A7V8IY06-F1
#
_entry.id   AF-A0A7V8IY06-F1
#
_cell.length_a   1.000
_cell.length_b   1.000
_cell.length_c   1.000
_cell.angle_alpha   90.00
_cell.angle_beta   90.00
_cell.angle_gamma   90.00
#
_symmetry.space_group_name_H-M   'P 1'
#
loop_
_entity.id
_entity.type
_entity.pdbx_description
1 polymer ?
#
loop_
_entity_poly.entity_id
_entity_poly.type
_entity_poly.pdbx_seq_one_letter_code
_entity_poly.pdbx_strand_id
1 'polypeptide(L)'
;MQHPRSHLAISLRALALVAVLPLAACAEDAGEYRNEDHGFRIRKPEGGWELAVGAPHPGTNFTLKAWRKGATGEESVTVFVTDLKGITGAAAACDAAEAARRADSKCSGIRRGTREVAGEDAPWLAFEYESGGLSYTLRQHYFVRHDAHFIVQCASTAARFKELEKEFTAVLGSFEFIELKDPEGAIAKTLLKKAAERCGSEIDWASSWKQAAARAKKQNRLVVVVVEQYRGLNIERYAPSTLFMDSDVVALMNSRFVAFQWNDRCGAPFEDPEVYGLGPSTFGQGILFADAEGKIVANAVSYDPFYFDDFARGVLRDHPGEEAEDEGDAEELLQRGDLDAAAVLLAAPESAEQWRLRASLLRRQRKGDEALKAIAEARAKGAKSVDLDEAVIRLRMGKFAEAGRLLAGNDEPEAVFWHALAKGMQVGLEPVREEVLKLAKDHPGDRWAWRAAAMMSGKGMGSGLDRAVWHEDARVAGCMSSPPAPGEDAASAERDAVAFLLKTQLRDGSWPSPHSLAEPKGAAAVAVASIAGSGLLPFRERKDVEAAVRRGQKFVLENPLVSHPDRLFDYTIWGQVFSLRFLAECAAAKFGDVGELVEAMDEIVAELRRGRFPDGGWAYFRAEGSEGTSIGFVTAAAVCALREAKAAGAEVPAKLVSGAVEVVASARQRGGAFNYFRGAGGDPGGREAEAALRSPLYAMVLKRAGEGKVEGLRESLDLYMRFREHNRRERGKNLCHTSPEGLASYYLIFGYSFAAEALSELPEKERAGYAAALTEDVLAMRTEDGAFCDNPSIGRHYGAGMALRAIRLARVAK
;
A
#
# COMPACT_ATOMS: atom_id res chain seq x y z
N MET A 1 18.23 -18.77 5.28
CA MET A 1 18.79 -18.32 3.99
C MET A 1 17.83 -18.71 2.86
N GLN A 2 17.07 -17.77 2.30
CA GLN A 2 16.42 -17.98 1.00
C GLN A 2 17.52 -18.17 -0.06
N HIS A 3 17.43 -19.20 -0.90
CA HIS A 3 18.36 -19.32 -2.00
C HIS A 3 18.12 -18.16 -2.99
N PRO A 4 19.13 -17.35 -3.34
CA PRO A 4 19.01 -16.32 -4.39
C PRO A 4 18.59 -16.90 -5.77
N ARG A 5 18.66 -18.22 -5.96
CA ARG A 5 18.30 -18.92 -7.20
C ARG A 5 16.80 -18.86 -7.55
N SER A 6 15.87 -18.74 -6.59
CA SER A 6 14.43 -18.83 -6.88
C SER A 6 13.83 -17.54 -7.47
N HIS A 7 14.17 -16.38 -6.92
CA HIS A 7 13.77 -15.07 -7.48
C HIS A 7 14.43 -14.82 -8.82
N LEU A 8 15.72 -15.17 -8.93
CA LEU A 8 16.48 -15.09 -10.17
C LEU A 8 15.84 -15.93 -11.29
N ALA A 9 15.41 -17.16 -10.98
CA ALA A 9 14.72 -18.02 -11.93
C ALA A 9 13.36 -17.46 -12.38
N ILE A 10 12.63 -16.73 -11.50
CA ILE A 10 11.35 -16.11 -11.85
C ILE A 10 11.56 -14.89 -12.77
N SER A 11 12.49 -13.99 -12.42
CA SER A 11 12.81 -12.82 -13.26
C SER A 11 13.30 -13.25 -14.64
N LEU A 12 14.21 -14.24 -14.68
CA LEU A 12 14.70 -14.78 -15.94
C LEU A 12 13.59 -15.51 -16.68
N ARG A 13 12.71 -16.29 -16.04
CA ARG A 13 11.55 -16.90 -16.73
C ARG A 13 10.64 -15.86 -17.37
N ALA A 14 10.29 -14.82 -16.63
CA ALA A 14 9.44 -13.73 -17.11
C ALA A 14 10.02 -13.06 -18.35
N LEU A 15 11.34 -12.93 -18.44
CA LEU A 15 12.04 -12.36 -19.60
C LEU A 15 11.96 -13.21 -20.89
N ALA A 16 11.30 -14.38 -20.92
CA ALA A 16 10.96 -15.06 -22.19
C ALA A 16 9.59 -14.69 -22.75
N LEU A 17 8.79 -13.90 -22.01
CA LEU A 17 7.50 -13.52 -22.56
C LEU A 17 7.71 -12.67 -23.82
N VAL A 18 7.05 -13.10 -24.88
CA VAL A 18 6.74 -12.28 -26.04
C VAL A 18 5.94 -11.07 -25.53
N ALA A 19 6.61 -9.93 -25.45
CA ALA A 19 6.07 -8.73 -24.83
C ALA A 19 5.07 -8.07 -25.79
N VAL A 20 3.80 -8.52 -25.76
CA VAL A 20 2.68 -7.74 -26.32
C VAL A 20 2.39 -6.60 -25.34
N LEU A 21 3.23 -5.57 -25.38
CA LEU A 21 3.04 -4.37 -24.56
C LEU A 21 2.15 -3.36 -25.31
N PRO A 22 1.27 -2.63 -24.62
CA PRO A 22 0.84 -1.34 -25.12
C PRO A 22 2.06 -0.43 -25.17
N LEU A 23 2.47 -0.04 -26.38
CA LEU A 23 3.64 0.80 -26.62
C LEU A 23 3.21 2.27 -26.58
N ALA A 24 3.81 3.05 -25.69
CA ALA A 24 3.82 4.50 -25.84
C ALA A 24 4.86 4.82 -26.93
N ALA A 25 4.43 5.45 -28.03
CA ALA A 25 5.36 5.85 -29.08
C ALA A 25 6.43 6.78 -28.48
N CYS A 26 7.70 6.54 -28.80
CA CYS A 26 8.72 7.56 -28.53
C CYS A 26 8.30 8.85 -29.23
N ALA A 27 8.27 9.95 -28.50
CA ALA A 27 8.11 11.26 -29.13
C ALA A 27 9.31 11.46 -30.07
N GLU A 28 8.98 11.68 -31.35
CA GLU A 28 9.88 11.90 -32.49
C GLU A 28 10.46 10.63 -33.15
N ASP A 29 10.27 10.52 -34.48
CA ASP A 29 10.80 9.46 -35.37
C ASP A 29 12.31 9.65 -35.59
N ALA A 30 13.07 9.69 -34.49
CA ALA A 30 14.52 9.64 -34.52
C ALA A 30 14.94 8.20 -34.86
N GLY A 31 15.75 8.02 -35.90
CA GLY A 31 16.32 6.71 -36.27
C GLY A 31 17.18 6.06 -35.17
N GLU A 32 17.40 6.75 -34.05
CA GLU A 32 18.23 6.38 -32.91
C GLU A 32 17.50 6.70 -31.60
N TYR A 33 17.60 5.80 -30.62
CA TYR A 33 17.22 6.06 -29.24
C TYR A 33 18.47 6.06 -28.35
N ARG A 34 18.59 7.09 -27.50
CA ARG A 34 19.71 7.27 -26.58
C ARG A 34 19.20 7.28 -25.14
N ASN A 35 19.72 6.40 -24.30
CA ASN A 35 19.45 6.37 -22.87
C ASN A 35 20.71 6.75 -22.10
N GLU A 36 20.81 8.02 -21.71
CA GLU A 36 21.96 8.53 -20.97
C GLU A 36 21.96 8.09 -19.49
N ASP A 37 20.81 7.67 -18.95
CA ASP A 37 20.66 7.20 -17.56
C ASP A 37 21.11 5.74 -17.38
N HIS A 38 20.97 4.92 -18.42
CA HIS A 38 21.44 3.54 -18.46
C HIS A 38 22.70 3.35 -19.31
N GLY A 39 23.18 4.41 -19.99
CA GLY A 39 24.45 4.40 -20.70
C GLY A 39 24.42 3.55 -21.96
N PHE A 40 23.35 3.59 -22.76
CA PHE A 40 23.32 2.90 -24.05
C PHE A 40 22.60 3.69 -25.15
N ARG A 41 22.87 3.32 -26.41
CA ARG A 41 22.11 3.76 -27.59
C ARG A 41 21.81 2.58 -28.51
N ILE A 42 20.75 2.70 -29.31
CA ILE A 42 20.39 1.73 -30.34
C ILE A 42 19.70 2.43 -31.51
N ARG A 43 19.87 1.91 -32.73
CA ARG A 43 19.22 2.41 -33.94
C ARG A 43 18.24 1.40 -34.51
N LYS A 44 17.17 1.89 -35.12
CA LYS A 44 16.26 1.05 -35.91
C LYS A 44 16.76 0.92 -37.35
N PRO A 45 16.44 -0.16 -38.08
CA PRO A 45 16.72 -0.27 -39.50
C PRO A 45 15.90 0.74 -40.31
N GLU A 46 16.35 1.03 -41.52
CA GLU A 46 15.56 1.82 -42.48
C GLU A 46 14.29 1.06 -42.90
N GLY A 47 13.13 1.75 -42.88
CA GLY A 47 11.85 1.25 -43.38
C GLY A 47 11.13 0.24 -42.48
N GLY A 48 9.92 0.58 -42.03
CA GLY A 48 8.99 -0.36 -41.41
C GLY A 48 9.25 -0.73 -39.95
N TRP A 49 10.28 -0.18 -39.31
CA TRP A 49 10.56 -0.35 -37.87
C TRP A 49 10.28 0.93 -37.07
N GLU A 50 9.89 0.74 -35.82
CA GLU A 50 9.64 1.82 -34.84
C GLU A 50 10.37 1.51 -33.52
N LEU A 51 10.74 2.57 -32.79
CA LEU A 51 11.31 2.50 -31.44
C LEU A 51 10.26 2.99 -30.45
N ALA A 52 10.10 2.25 -29.36
CA ALA A 52 9.19 2.61 -28.28
C ALA A 52 9.76 2.20 -26.93
N VAL A 53 9.70 3.10 -25.96
CA VAL A 53 9.95 2.77 -24.55
C VAL A 53 8.69 2.08 -24.03
N GLY A 54 8.84 0.83 -23.61
CA GLY A 54 7.76 0.06 -23.01
C GLY A 54 7.72 0.25 -21.50
N ALA A 55 6.56 0.04 -20.89
CA ALA A 55 6.49 -0.17 -19.45
C ALA A 55 7.48 -1.28 -19.04
N PRO A 56 8.19 -1.16 -17.90
CA PRO A 56 9.12 -2.19 -17.45
C PRO A 56 8.42 -3.55 -17.37
N HIS A 57 9.01 -4.56 -18.01
CA HIS A 57 8.55 -5.94 -17.89
C HIS A 57 8.76 -6.44 -16.44
N PRO A 58 7.95 -7.36 -15.90
CA PRO A 58 8.21 -7.98 -14.60
C PRO A 58 9.66 -8.43 -14.45
N GLY A 59 10.38 -7.85 -13.48
CA GLY A 59 11.80 -8.12 -13.22
C GLY A 59 12.78 -7.22 -13.98
N THR A 60 12.34 -6.20 -14.72
CA THR A 60 13.21 -5.20 -15.36
C THR A 60 13.01 -3.83 -14.74
N ASN A 61 14.07 -3.02 -14.80
CA ASN A 61 14.05 -1.62 -14.41
C ASN A 61 13.72 -0.72 -15.61
N PHE A 62 13.99 -1.18 -16.83
CA PHE A 62 13.72 -0.43 -18.06
C PHE A 62 13.54 -1.37 -19.25
N THR A 63 12.74 -0.97 -20.24
CA THR A 63 12.50 -1.73 -21.47
C THR A 63 12.36 -0.80 -22.67
N LEU A 64 13.18 -1.05 -23.70
CA LEU A 64 13.07 -0.40 -25.00
C LEU A 64 12.86 -1.46 -26.07
N LYS A 65 11.89 -1.24 -26.94
CA LYS A 65 11.53 -2.15 -28.02
C LYS A 65 11.70 -1.48 -29.38
N ALA A 66 12.54 -2.06 -30.22
CA ALA A 66 12.53 -1.85 -31.66
C ALA A 66 11.62 -2.93 -32.27
N TRP A 67 10.56 -2.56 -32.99
CA TRP A 67 9.60 -3.53 -33.52
C TRP A 67 9.16 -3.19 -34.95
N ARG A 68 8.73 -4.21 -35.70
CA ARG A 68 8.28 -4.06 -37.08
C ARG A 68 6.79 -3.72 -37.17
N LYS A 69 6.49 -2.55 -37.75
CA LYS A 69 5.13 -2.02 -37.91
C LYS A 69 4.27 -2.96 -38.75
N GLY A 70 3.07 -3.29 -38.25
CA GLY A 70 2.10 -4.13 -38.97
C GLY A 70 2.34 -5.64 -38.87
N ALA A 71 3.29 -6.10 -38.05
CA ALA A 71 3.47 -7.52 -37.77
C ALA A 71 2.25 -8.08 -37.00
N THR A 72 1.77 -9.26 -37.40
CA THR A 72 0.66 -9.98 -36.72
C THR A 72 1.13 -10.83 -35.54
N GLY A 73 2.36 -10.63 -35.08
CA GLY A 73 3.02 -11.36 -33.99
C GLY A 73 4.27 -10.60 -33.50
N GLU A 74 5.10 -11.26 -32.70
CA GLU A 74 6.37 -10.68 -32.25
C GLU A 74 7.36 -10.63 -33.41
N GLU A 75 7.90 -9.45 -33.71
CA GLU A 75 9.02 -9.24 -34.62
C GLU A 75 9.80 -8.03 -34.08
N SER A 76 10.74 -8.30 -33.15
CA SER A 76 11.35 -7.23 -32.36
C SER A 76 12.80 -7.49 -31.94
N VAL A 77 13.49 -6.40 -31.64
CA VAL A 77 14.68 -6.38 -30.78
C VAL A 77 14.35 -5.57 -29.53
N THR A 78 14.46 -6.20 -28.37
CA THR A 78 14.13 -5.58 -27.09
C THR A 78 15.37 -5.47 -26.21
N VAL A 79 15.64 -4.29 -25.67
CA VAL A 79 16.66 -4.05 -24.65
C VAL A 79 15.98 -4.05 -23.29
N PHE A 80 16.34 -5.01 -22.44
CA PHE A 80 15.96 -5.04 -21.04
C PHE A 80 17.13 -4.59 -20.18
N VAL A 81 16.89 -3.66 -19.26
CA VAL A 81 17.82 -3.36 -18.16
C VAL A 81 17.25 -3.96 -16.88
N THR A 82 18.00 -4.80 -16.21
CA THR A 82 17.57 -5.52 -15.01
C THR A 82 18.68 -5.55 -13.95
N ASP A 83 18.35 -6.05 -12.76
CA ASP A 83 19.27 -6.27 -11.66
C ASP A 83 19.14 -7.74 -11.22
N LEU A 84 20.06 -8.57 -11.71
CA LEU A 84 20.12 -9.99 -11.37
C LEU A 84 20.93 -10.17 -10.09
N LYS A 85 20.25 -10.18 -8.95
CA LYS A 85 20.88 -10.30 -7.62
C LYS A 85 21.84 -11.48 -7.53
N GLY A 86 23.07 -11.19 -7.10
CA GLY A 86 24.12 -12.18 -6.90
C GLY A 86 24.81 -12.66 -8.19
N ILE A 87 24.50 -12.03 -9.33
CA ILE A 87 25.21 -12.23 -10.60
C ILE A 87 26.05 -10.99 -10.87
N THR A 88 27.32 -11.19 -11.21
CA THR A 88 28.28 -10.09 -11.43
C THR A 88 28.89 -10.08 -12.83
N GLY A 89 28.49 -11.02 -13.70
CA GLY A 89 29.06 -11.15 -15.04
C GLY A 89 28.08 -11.68 -16.07
N ALA A 90 28.30 -11.28 -17.33
CA ALA A 90 27.45 -11.63 -18.46
C ALA A 90 27.35 -13.14 -18.69
N ALA A 91 28.45 -13.88 -18.52
CA ALA A 91 28.45 -15.34 -18.64
C ALA A 91 27.60 -16.01 -17.55
N ALA A 92 27.75 -15.57 -16.30
CA ALA A 92 26.94 -16.06 -15.18
C ALA A 92 25.45 -15.71 -15.35
N ALA A 93 25.13 -14.54 -15.92
CA ALA A 93 23.76 -14.17 -16.29
C ALA A 93 23.19 -15.13 -17.34
N CYS A 94 23.96 -15.42 -18.39
CA CYS A 94 23.59 -16.36 -19.44
C CYS A 94 23.40 -17.79 -18.89
N ASP A 95 24.30 -18.27 -18.03
CA ASP A 95 24.20 -19.59 -17.38
C ASP A 95 22.95 -19.70 -16.50
N ALA A 96 22.65 -18.66 -15.71
CA ALA A 96 21.43 -18.61 -14.91
C ALA A 96 20.17 -18.62 -15.78
N ALA A 97 20.19 -17.91 -16.90
CA ALA A 97 19.08 -17.88 -17.84
C ALA A 97 18.87 -19.25 -18.50
N GLU A 98 19.95 -19.91 -18.93
CA GLU A 98 19.90 -21.25 -19.49
C GLU A 98 19.27 -22.24 -18.49
N ALA A 99 19.70 -22.22 -17.23
CA ALA A 99 19.11 -23.07 -16.19
C ALA A 99 17.61 -22.79 -16.00
N ALA A 100 17.20 -21.51 -16.03
CA ALA A 100 15.81 -21.11 -15.92
C ALA A 100 14.95 -21.61 -17.09
N ARG A 101 15.48 -21.56 -18.34
CA ARG A 101 14.83 -22.07 -19.56
C ARG A 101 14.73 -23.58 -19.60
N ARG A 102 15.79 -24.29 -19.21
CA ARG A 102 15.79 -25.77 -19.16
C ARG A 102 14.74 -26.31 -18.20
N ALA A 103 14.40 -25.54 -17.17
CA ALA A 103 13.39 -25.90 -16.19
C ALA A 103 11.97 -25.40 -16.55
N ASP A 104 11.79 -24.72 -17.69
CA ASP A 104 10.49 -24.26 -18.18
C ASP A 104 10.00 -25.20 -19.29
N SER A 105 8.85 -25.84 -19.08
CA SER A 105 8.28 -26.81 -20.03
C SER A 105 7.84 -26.18 -21.35
N LYS A 106 7.74 -24.85 -21.43
CA LYS A 106 7.42 -24.12 -22.67
C LYS A 106 8.66 -23.83 -23.52
N CYS A 107 9.86 -24.05 -23.00
CA CYS A 107 11.10 -23.78 -23.70
C CYS A 107 11.68 -25.05 -24.33
N SER A 108 12.18 -24.95 -25.57
CA SER A 108 12.89 -26.03 -26.24
C SER A 108 14.03 -25.48 -27.13
N GLY A 109 14.77 -26.35 -27.82
CA GLY A 109 15.77 -25.90 -28.81
C GLY A 109 16.91 -25.04 -28.27
N ILE A 110 17.24 -25.17 -26.97
CA ILE A 110 18.18 -24.29 -26.26
C ILE A 110 19.60 -24.46 -26.81
N ARG A 111 20.18 -23.36 -27.30
CA ARG A 111 21.52 -23.24 -27.86
C ARG A 111 22.22 -22.02 -27.25
N ARG A 112 23.54 -22.07 -27.14
CA ARG A 112 24.34 -20.95 -26.63
C ARG A 112 25.58 -20.73 -27.45
N GLY A 113 26.17 -19.56 -27.31
CA GLY A 113 27.47 -19.23 -27.87
C GLY A 113 27.93 -17.85 -27.41
N THR A 114 28.92 -17.31 -28.12
CA THR A 114 29.42 -15.95 -27.94
C THR A 114 29.38 -15.25 -29.29
N ARG A 115 29.13 -13.94 -29.29
CA ARG A 115 29.18 -13.10 -30.48
C ARG A 115 29.59 -11.68 -30.06
N GLU A 116 30.41 -11.04 -30.87
CA GLU A 116 30.74 -9.63 -30.67
C GLU A 116 29.50 -8.74 -30.91
N VAL A 117 29.13 -7.95 -29.89
CA VAL A 117 28.04 -6.97 -29.90
C VAL A 117 28.48 -5.79 -29.02
N ALA A 118 28.17 -4.55 -29.40
CA ALA A 118 28.60 -3.35 -28.67
C ALA A 118 30.13 -3.25 -28.45
N GLY A 119 30.92 -3.81 -29.37
CA GLY A 119 32.39 -3.82 -29.28
C GLY A 119 32.96 -4.77 -28.21
N GLU A 120 32.16 -5.69 -27.68
CA GLU A 120 32.62 -6.72 -26.74
C GLU A 120 32.02 -8.11 -27.02
N ASP A 121 32.70 -9.16 -26.56
CA ASP A 121 32.23 -10.55 -26.67
C ASP A 121 31.05 -10.80 -25.73
N ALA A 122 29.84 -10.89 -26.29
CA ALA A 122 28.60 -11.10 -25.55
C ALA A 122 28.18 -12.58 -25.57
N PRO A 123 28.06 -13.24 -24.40
CA PRO A 123 27.40 -14.53 -24.29
C PRO A 123 25.95 -14.42 -24.77
N TRP A 124 25.48 -15.43 -25.51
CA TRP A 124 24.11 -15.46 -26.00
C TRP A 124 23.45 -16.81 -25.80
N LEU A 125 22.12 -16.76 -25.64
CA LEU A 125 21.24 -17.91 -25.48
C LEU A 125 20.10 -17.80 -26.50
N ALA A 126 19.91 -18.83 -27.32
CA ALA A 126 18.78 -18.96 -28.23
C ALA A 126 17.90 -20.15 -27.85
N PHE A 127 16.59 -20.01 -27.93
CA PHE A 127 15.63 -21.06 -27.59
C PHE A 127 14.30 -20.83 -28.29
N GLU A 128 13.51 -21.89 -28.44
CA GLU A 128 12.12 -21.82 -28.86
C GLU A 128 11.21 -21.70 -27.63
N TYR A 129 10.13 -20.93 -27.72
CA TYR A 129 9.16 -20.71 -26.66
C TYR A 129 7.72 -20.85 -27.18
N GLU A 130 6.94 -21.71 -26.53
CA GLU A 130 5.54 -21.96 -26.88
C GLU A 130 4.59 -21.04 -26.10
N SER A 131 3.81 -20.23 -26.83
CA SER A 131 2.82 -19.33 -26.23
C SER A 131 1.65 -19.06 -27.18
N GLY A 132 0.42 -19.11 -26.66
CA GLY A 132 -0.78 -18.78 -27.45
C GLY A 132 -1.00 -19.68 -28.68
N GLY A 133 -0.48 -20.91 -28.67
CA GLY A 133 -0.53 -21.84 -29.80
C GLY A 133 0.48 -21.54 -30.92
N LEU A 134 1.42 -20.61 -30.69
CA LEU A 134 2.50 -20.28 -31.61
C LEU A 134 3.87 -20.58 -30.97
N SER A 135 4.81 -20.98 -31.83
CA SER A 135 6.21 -21.20 -31.48
C SER A 135 7.04 -19.97 -31.85
N TYR A 136 7.79 -19.44 -30.90
CA TYR A 136 8.65 -18.27 -31.07
C TYR A 136 10.11 -18.64 -30.90
N THR A 137 10.97 -18.16 -31.80
CA THR A 137 12.42 -18.21 -31.61
C THR A 137 12.90 -16.93 -30.94
N LEU A 138 13.58 -17.08 -29.82
CA LEU A 138 14.21 -15.99 -29.07
C LEU A 138 15.72 -16.16 -29.09
N ARG A 139 16.46 -15.06 -29.18
CA ARG A 139 17.93 -15.00 -29.01
C ARG A 139 18.29 -13.81 -28.13
N GLN A 140 18.85 -14.10 -26.96
CA GLN A 140 19.18 -13.14 -25.91
C GLN A 140 20.69 -12.97 -25.81
N HIS A 141 21.18 -11.73 -25.85
CA HIS A 141 22.59 -11.34 -25.62
C HIS A 141 22.72 -10.68 -24.25
N TYR A 142 23.73 -11.08 -23.47
CA TYR A 142 23.88 -10.66 -22.08
C TYR A 142 25.09 -9.74 -21.89
N PHE A 143 24.90 -8.68 -21.12
CA PHE A 143 25.97 -7.75 -20.73
C PHE A 143 25.81 -7.34 -19.27
N VAL A 144 26.92 -6.90 -18.66
CA VAL A 144 26.93 -6.31 -17.31
C VAL A 144 27.78 -5.05 -17.32
N ARG A 145 27.19 -3.92 -16.89
CA ARG A 145 27.85 -2.62 -16.76
C ARG A 145 27.33 -1.91 -15.51
N HIS A 146 28.22 -1.39 -14.68
CA HIS A 146 27.88 -0.65 -13.45
C HIS A 146 26.84 -1.37 -12.55
N ASP A 147 26.99 -2.69 -12.37
CA ASP A 147 26.06 -3.60 -11.67
C ASP A 147 24.65 -3.74 -12.30
N ALA A 148 24.37 -3.08 -13.42
CA ALA A 148 23.19 -3.31 -14.23
C ALA A 148 23.41 -4.44 -15.24
N HIS A 149 22.38 -5.26 -15.42
CA HIS A 149 22.38 -6.35 -16.38
C HIS A 149 21.57 -5.93 -17.61
N PHE A 150 22.16 -6.06 -18.79
CA PHE A 150 21.48 -5.77 -20.06
C PHE A 150 21.21 -7.08 -20.78
N ILE A 151 19.98 -7.24 -21.25
CA ILE A 151 19.57 -8.36 -22.10
C ILE A 151 19.02 -7.79 -23.39
N VAL A 152 19.74 -7.99 -24.49
CA VAL A 152 19.28 -7.59 -25.84
C VAL A 152 18.70 -8.82 -26.52
N GLN A 153 17.38 -8.83 -26.69
CA GLN A 153 16.60 -9.96 -27.17
C GLN A 153 16.08 -9.72 -28.58
N CYS A 154 16.43 -10.59 -29.52
CA CYS A 154 15.73 -10.72 -30.80
C CYS A 154 14.62 -11.76 -30.66
N ALA A 155 13.41 -11.46 -31.11
CA ALA A 155 12.28 -12.38 -31.02
C ALA A 155 11.42 -12.34 -32.29
N SER A 156 11.07 -13.53 -32.81
CA SER A 156 9.95 -13.66 -33.73
C SER A 156 9.29 -15.02 -33.68
N THR A 157 8.22 -15.24 -34.46
CA THR A 157 7.73 -16.60 -34.71
C THR A 157 8.83 -17.45 -35.35
N ALA A 158 8.85 -18.74 -35.05
CA ALA A 158 9.90 -19.66 -35.51
C ALA A 158 9.99 -19.73 -37.05
N ALA A 159 8.86 -19.59 -37.74
CA ALA A 159 8.79 -19.54 -39.19
C ALA A 159 9.50 -18.31 -39.79
N ARG A 160 9.51 -17.17 -39.08
CA ARG A 160 9.98 -15.88 -39.59
C ARG A 160 11.39 -15.52 -39.15
N PHE A 161 11.92 -16.17 -38.12
CA PHE A 161 13.17 -15.76 -37.47
C PHE A 161 14.37 -15.77 -38.41
N LYS A 162 14.47 -16.79 -39.28
CA LYS A 162 15.54 -16.89 -40.27
C LYS A 162 15.47 -15.80 -41.33
N GLU A 163 14.26 -15.37 -41.69
CA GLU A 163 14.02 -14.33 -42.69
C GLU A 163 14.38 -12.94 -42.13
N LEU A 164 14.17 -12.73 -40.82
CA LEU A 164 14.49 -11.48 -40.11
C LEU A 164 15.93 -11.41 -39.61
N GLU A 165 16.75 -12.46 -39.77
CA GLU A 165 18.09 -12.54 -39.16
C GLU A 165 19.03 -11.41 -39.60
N LYS A 166 18.91 -10.96 -40.85
CA LYS A 166 19.68 -9.82 -41.36
C LYS A 166 19.26 -8.51 -40.69
N GLU A 167 17.96 -8.29 -40.52
CA GLU A 167 17.41 -7.09 -39.86
C GLU A 167 17.77 -7.09 -38.37
N PHE A 168 17.60 -8.22 -37.67
CA PHE A 168 18.03 -8.38 -36.28
C PHE A 168 19.52 -8.13 -36.10
N THR A 169 20.36 -8.63 -37.00
CA THR A 169 21.81 -8.37 -36.97
C THR A 169 22.12 -6.89 -37.14
N ALA A 170 21.38 -6.17 -38.01
CA ALA A 170 21.58 -4.74 -38.20
C ALA A 170 21.20 -3.94 -36.95
N VAL A 171 20.06 -4.23 -36.32
CA VAL A 171 19.66 -3.56 -35.07
C VAL A 171 20.63 -3.86 -33.94
N LEU A 172 20.97 -5.14 -33.75
CA LEU A 172 21.91 -5.58 -32.72
C LEU A 172 23.29 -4.94 -32.91
N GLY A 173 23.75 -4.83 -34.15
CA GLY A 173 25.02 -4.17 -34.48
C GLY A 173 25.04 -2.65 -34.23
N SER A 174 23.88 -2.03 -34.04
CA SER A 174 23.77 -0.61 -33.67
C SER A 174 23.68 -0.37 -32.17
N PHE A 175 23.54 -1.43 -31.37
CA PHE A 175 23.51 -1.34 -29.92
C PHE A 175 24.92 -1.06 -29.40
N GLU A 176 25.08 0.03 -28.68
CA GLU A 176 26.36 0.48 -28.14
C GLU A 176 26.19 1.05 -26.74
N PHE A 177 27.18 0.80 -25.88
CA PHE A 177 27.28 1.48 -24.59
C PHE A 177 27.84 2.89 -24.79
N ILE A 178 27.29 3.85 -24.06
CA ILE A 178 27.73 5.24 -24.01
C ILE A 178 27.99 5.63 -22.56
N GLU A 179 28.70 6.73 -22.35
CA GLU A 179 28.91 7.26 -21.00
C GLU A 179 27.58 7.59 -20.33
N LEU A 180 27.48 7.23 -19.04
CA LEU A 180 26.39 7.66 -18.20
C LEU A 180 26.44 9.18 -18.03
N LYS A 181 25.27 9.81 -18.00
CA LYS A 181 25.15 11.23 -17.68
C LYS A 181 25.71 11.58 -16.29
N ASP A 182 25.54 10.66 -15.35
CA ASP A 182 26.01 10.79 -13.96
C ASP A 182 26.51 9.43 -13.42
N PRO A 183 27.78 9.06 -13.74
CA PRO A 183 28.37 7.80 -13.29
C PRO A 183 28.45 7.69 -11.76
N GLU A 184 28.78 8.79 -11.07
CA GLU A 184 28.90 8.83 -9.62
C GLU A 184 27.53 8.65 -8.94
N GLY A 185 26.50 9.32 -9.44
CA GLY A 185 25.13 9.15 -8.98
C GLY A 185 24.58 7.74 -9.22
N ALA A 186 24.95 7.10 -10.32
CA ALA A 186 24.59 5.70 -10.57
C ALA A 186 25.25 4.74 -9.56
N ILE A 187 26.54 4.92 -9.28
CA ILE A 187 27.27 4.15 -8.26
C ILE A 187 26.66 4.39 -6.87
N ALA A 188 26.38 5.65 -6.54
CA ALA A 188 25.73 6.05 -5.30
C ALA A 188 24.36 5.38 -5.14
N LYS A 189 23.52 5.38 -6.18
CA LYS A 189 22.21 4.72 -6.18
C LYS A 189 22.34 3.21 -5.95
N THR A 190 23.29 2.56 -6.62
CA THR A 190 23.56 1.12 -6.42
C THR A 190 24.03 0.81 -5.00
N LEU A 191 24.93 1.63 -4.44
CA LEU A 191 25.41 1.49 -3.07
C LEU A 191 24.26 1.58 -2.06
N LEU A 192 23.44 2.64 -2.18
CA LEU A 192 22.28 2.84 -1.31
C LEU A 192 21.29 1.69 -1.43
N LYS A 193 21.01 1.23 -2.64
CA LYS A 193 20.13 0.07 -2.86
C LYS A 193 20.64 -1.18 -2.14
N LYS A 194 21.92 -1.54 -2.32
CA LYS A 194 22.53 -2.72 -1.68
C LYS A 194 22.51 -2.62 -0.15
N ALA A 195 22.77 -1.44 0.41
CA ALA A 195 22.69 -1.22 1.86
C ALA A 195 21.24 -1.34 2.37
N ALA A 196 20.27 -0.72 1.68
CA ALA A 196 18.86 -0.78 2.06
C ALA A 196 18.29 -2.20 2.04
N GLU A 197 18.79 -3.09 1.18
CA GLU A 197 18.38 -4.51 1.13
C GLU A 197 18.70 -5.31 2.40
N ARG A 198 19.58 -4.80 3.26
CA ARG A 198 19.91 -5.42 4.55
C ARG A 198 18.97 -5.03 5.68
N CYS A 199 18.06 -4.07 5.46
CA CYS A 199 17.08 -3.68 6.46
C CYS A 199 16.24 -4.89 6.93
N GLY A 200 15.95 -4.97 8.23
CA GLY A 200 15.19 -6.07 8.83
C GLY A 200 15.92 -7.41 8.93
N SER A 201 17.22 -7.46 8.61
CA SER A 201 18.03 -8.69 8.71
C SER A 201 18.40 -9.09 10.14
N GLU A 202 18.17 -8.22 11.12
CA GLU A 202 18.35 -8.50 12.56
C GLU A 202 17.23 -9.36 13.16
N ILE A 203 16.14 -9.56 12.43
CA ILE A 203 15.04 -10.42 12.84
C ILE A 203 15.36 -11.87 12.44
N ASP A 204 15.24 -12.81 13.37
CA ASP A 204 15.39 -14.25 13.10
C ASP A 204 14.14 -14.81 12.40
N TRP A 205 14.07 -14.61 11.09
CA TRP A 205 12.98 -15.11 10.24
C TRP A 205 12.98 -16.63 10.12
N ALA A 206 11.85 -17.26 10.48
CA ALA A 206 11.59 -18.65 10.15
C ALA A 206 11.47 -18.84 8.63
N SER A 207 12.09 -19.91 8.10
CA SER A 207 12.13 -20.21 6.66
C SER A 207 10.87 -20.91 6.14
N SER A 208 10.04 -21.43 7.03
CA SER A 208 8.78 -22.13 6.71
C SER A 208 7.81 -22.06 7.88
N TRP A 209 6.52 -22.24 7.61
CA TRP A 209 5.51 -22.31 8.68
C TRP A 209 5.82 -23.42 9.68
N LYS A 210 6.21 -24.61 9.19
CA LYS A 210 6.61 -25.74 10.06
C LYS A 210 7.71 -25.36 11.05
N GLN A 211 8.71 -24.59 10.59
CA GLN A 211 9.76 -24.10 11.48
C GLN A 211 9.24 -23.05 12.44
N ALA A 212 8.42 -22.10 11.97
CA ALA A 212 7.83 -21.05 12.81
C ALA A 212 6.99 -21.67 13.94
N ALA A 213 6.05 -22.56 13.61
CA ALA A 213 5.19 -23.28 14.55
C ALA A 213 5.99 -24.10 15.57
N ALA A 214 7.05 -24.80 15.13
CA ALA A 214 7.90 -25.58 16.03
C ALA A 214 8.66 -24.70 17.03
N ARG A 215 9.18 -23.55 16.57
CA ARG A 215 9.83 -22.56 17.45
C ARG A 215 8.83 -21.96 18.43
N ALA A 216 7.68 -21.50 17.93
CA ALA A 216 6.59 -20.93 18.70
C ALA A 216 6.14 -21.85 19.83
N LYS A 217 5.91 -23.13 19.52
CA LYS A 217 5.56 -24.14 20.51
C LYS A 217 6.67 -24.39 21.54
N LYS A 218 7.92 -24.48 21.09
CA LYS A 218 9.07 -24.76 21.97
C LYS A 218 9.34 -23.60 22.94
N GLN A 219 9.17 -22.37 22.47
CA GLN A 219 9.48 -21.14 23.20
C GLN A 219 8.24 -20.50 23.83
N ASN A 220 7.07 -21.15 23.76
CA ASN A 220 5.79 -20.58 24.17
C ASN A 220 5.58 -19.12 23.69
N ARG A 221 5.83 -18.88 22.40
CA ARG A 221 5.72 -17.56 21.74
C ARG A 221 4.68 -17.59 20.64
N LEU A 222 4.05 -16.44 20.38
CA LEU A 222 3.24 -16.25 19.18
C LEU A 222 4.13 -16.09 17.94
N VAL A 223 3.58 -16.45 16.78
CA VAL A 223 4.16 -16.17 15.47
C VAL A 223 3.61 -14.84 14.96
N VAL A 224 4.50 -13.89 14.66
CA VAL A 224 4.15 -12.68 13.91
C VAL A 224 4.32 -12.99 12.42
N VAL A 225 3.20 -13.03 11.73
CA VAL A 225 3.09 -13.33 10.31
C VAL A 225 3.00 -12.03 9.53
N VAL A 226 4.04 -11.71 8.77
CA VAL A 226 4.07 -10.55 7.88
C VAL A 226 3.61 -10.94 6.48
N VAL A 227 2.65 -10.20 5.95
CA VAL A 227 2.06 -10.42 4.62
C VAL A 227 2.24 -9.14 3.80
N GLU A 228 2.92 -9.24 2.67
CA GLU A 228 3.11 -8.13 1.72
C GLU A 228 2.91 -8.66 0.30
N GLN A 229 1.67 -8.69 -0.17
CA GLN A 229 1.29 -9.36 -1.41
C GLN A 229 0.61 -8.38 -2.38
N TYR A 230 1.33 -8.00 -3.44
CA TYR A 230 0.79 -7.16 -4.51
C TYR A 230 1.01 -7.82 -5.86
N ARG A 231 0.20 -8.82 -6.19
CA ARG A 231 0.36 -9.60 -7.42
C ARG A 231 0.22 -8.72 -8.66
N GLY A 232 1.11 -8.94 -9.62
CA GLY A 232 1.15 -8.17 -10.86
C GLY A 232 1.72 -6.76 -10.71
N LEU A 233 2.06 -6.33 -9.50
CA LEU A 233 2.67 -5.03 -9.23
C LEU A 233 4.07 -5.21 -8.68
N ASN A 234 5.02 -4.39 -9.13
CA ASN A 234 6.36 -4.36 -8.57
C ASN A 234 6.39 -3.43 -7.36
N ILE A 235 5.76 -3.87 -6.26
CA ILE A 235 5.77 -3.13 -5.00
C ILE A 235 6.79 -3.77 -4.07
N GLU A 236 7.77 -2.97 -3.67
CA GLU A 236 8.80 -3.42 -2.74
C GLU A 236 8.24 -3.59 -1.32
N ARG A 237 8.91 -4.45 -0.55
CA ARG A 237 8.56 -4.72 0.85
C ARG A 237 8.97 -3.54 1.73
N TYR A 238 8.05 -3.08 2.56
CA TYR A 238 8.27 -1.94 3.45
C TYR A 238 8.64 -2.37 4.86
N ALA A 239 8.04 -3.45 5.38
CA ALA A 239 8.23 -3.89 6.77
C ALA A 239 9.73 -4.03 7.16
N PRO A 240 10.62 -4.60 6.31
CA PRO A 240 12.05 -4.67 6.64
C PRO A 240 12.71 -3.31 6.83
N SER A 241 12.30 -2.29 6.07
CA SER A 241 12.89 -0.93 6.08
C SER A 241 12.20 0.07 7.01
N THR A 242 11.05 -0.31 7.58
CA THR A 242 10.23 0.52 8.46
C THR A 242 10.20 -0.11 9.85
N LEU A 243 9.24 -0.99 10.08
CA LEU A 243 8.99 -1.69 11.34
C LEU A 243 10.26 -2.32 11.93
N PHE A 244 10.97 -3.12 11.13
CA PHE A 244 12.14 -3.88 11.57
C PHE A 244 13.45 -3.09 11.49
N MET A 245 13.36 -1.75 11.50
CA MET A 245 14.50 -0.85 11.71
C MET A 245 14.38 -0.03 13.00
N ASP A 246 13.24 -0.07 13.70
CA ASP A 246 13.12 0.52 15.03
C ASP A 246 13.71 -0.42 16.09
N SER A 247 14.58 0.11 16.97
CA SER A 247 15.33 -0.70 17.93
C SER A 247 14.44 -1.34 18.98
N ASP A 248 13.42 -0.63 19.46
CA ASP A 248 12.50 -1.15 20.48
C ASP A 248 11.66 -2.29 19.90
N VAL A 249 11.20 -2.15 18.65
CA VAL A 249 10.46 -3.20 17.94
C VAL A 249 11.34 -4.41 17.67
N VAL A 250 12.59 -4.22 17.22
CA VAL A 250 13.50 -5.36 16.97
C VAL A 250 13.78 -6.14 18.26
N ALA A 251 14.03 -5.44 19.37
CA ALA A 251 14.22 -6.07 20.68
C ALA A 251 12.97 -6.86 21.12
N LEU A 252 11.79 -6.26 20.99
CA LEU A 252 10.51 -6.91 21.32
C LEU A 252 10.28 -8.16 20.45
N MET A 253 10.53 -8.04 19.15
CA MET A 253 10.39 -9.15 18.20
C MET A 253 11.28 -10.33 18.54
N ASN A 254 12.56 -10.08 18.80
CA ASN A 254 13.54 -11.14 19.08
C ASN A 254 13.34 -11.78 20.47
N SER A 255 12.77 -11.04 21.42
CA SER A 255 12.53 -11.51 22.79
C SER A 255 11.18 -12.22 22.99
N ARG A 256 10.11 -11.84 22.28
CA ARG A 256 8.74 -12.33 22.57
C ARG A 256 8.03 -13.01 21.42
N PHE A 257 8.58 -12.98 20.22
CA PHE A 257 7.88 -13.50 19.03
C PHE A 257 8.76 -14.41 18.19
N VAL A 258 8.09 -15.17 17.31
CA VAL A 258 8.72 -15.84 16.18
C VAL A 258 8.30 -15.12 14.91
N ALA A 259 9.26 -14.63 14.12
CA ALA A 259 8.95 -13.92 12.88
C ALA A 259 8.76 -14.89 11.71
N PHE A 260 7.70 -14.69 10.93
CA PHE A 260 7.43 -15.48 9.73
C PHE A 260 6.93 -14.59 8.60
N GLN A 261 7.51 -14.72 7.41
CA GLN A 261 7.04 -14.05 6.21
C GLN A 261 6.16 -15.01 5.40
N TRP A 262 4.89 -14.69 5.23
CA TRP A 262 3.99 -15.50 4.42
C TRP A 262 4.17 -15.23 2.92
N ASN A 263 3.98 -16.30 2.13
CA ASN A 263 3.71 -16.26 0.69
C ASN A 263 2.88 -17.50 0.30
N ASP A 264 2.33 -17.53 -0.92
CA ASP A 264 1.46 -18.60 -1.42
C ASP A 264 2.13 -19.96 -1.66
N ARG A 265 3.41 -20.10 -1.34
CA ARG A 265 4.17 -21.36 -1.47
C ARG A 265 4.64 -21.91 -0.14
N CYS A 266 4.30 -21.24 0.95
CA CYS A 266 4.83 -21.59 2.26
C CYS A 266 4.04 -22.70 2.98
N GLY A 267 2.86 -23.10 2.44
CA GLY A 267 2.04 -24.18 2.98
C GLY A 267 1.60 -23.91 4.42
N ALA A 268 1.14 -22.69 4.69
CA ALA A 268 0.68 -22.25 6.00
C ALA A 268 -0.83 -22.51 6.16
N PRO A 269 -1.33 -22.75 7.39
CA PRO A 269 -2.73 -23.08 7.65
C PRO A 269 -3.69 -21.93 7.35
N PHE A 270 -3.17 -20.73 7.11
CA PHE A 270 -3.96 -19.54 6.80
C PHE A 270 -4.72 -19.63 5.48
N GLU A 271 -4.39 -20.60 4.62
CA GLU A 271 -5.13 -20.87 3.38
C GLU A 271 -6.55 -21.38 3.61
N ASP A 272 -6.82 -21.94 4.79
CA ASP A 272 -8.16 -22.34 5.20
C ASP A 272 -9.06 -21.09 5.39
N PRO A 273 -10.20 -20.98 4.68
CA PRO A 273 -11.16 -19.90 4.86
C PRO A 273 -11.71 -19.76 6.28
N GLU A 274 -11.74 -20.85 7.06
CA GLU A 274 -12.18 -20.85 8.46
C GLU A 274 -11.12 -20.29 9.40
N VAL A 275 -9.85 -20.23 8.97
CA VAL A 275 -8.75 -19.58 9.71
C VAL A 275 -8.60 -18.14 9.25
N TYR A 276 -8.43 -17.93 7.94
CA TYR A 276 -8.29 -16.61 7.35
C TYR A 276 -8.63 -16.58 5.85
N GLY A 277 -8.20 -17.60 5.10
CA GLY A 277 -8.32 -17.68 3.65
C GLY A 277 -7.22 -16.95 2.89
N LEU A 278 -5.96 -16.93 3.33
CA LEU A 278 -4.88 -16.40 2.49
C LEU A 278 -4.70 -17.27 1.24
N GLY A 279 -4.49 -16.69 0.07
CA GLY A 279 -4.45 -17.48 -1.15
C GLY A 279 -3.99 -16.72 -2.39
N PRO A 280 -4.22 -17.31 -3.57
CA PRO A 280 -3.79 -16.75 -4.84
C PRO A 280 -4.38 -15.38 -5.18
N SER A 281 -5.51 -15.02 -4.57
CA SER A 281 -6.17 -13.73 -4.73
C SER A 281 -5.77 -12.69 -3.69
N THR A 282 -5.11 -13.09 -2.59
CA THR A 282 -4.75 -12.18 -1.50
C THR A 282 -3.95 -10.98 -2.01
N PHE A 283 -4.40 -9.80 -1.60
CA PHE A 283 -3.81 -8.54 -2.02
C PHE A 283 -3.76 -7.56 -0.85
N GLY A 284 -2.60 -6.89 -0.70
CA GLY A 284 -2.36 -5.88 0.32
C GLY A 284 -1.25 -6.23 1.29
N GLN A 285 -1.23 -5.49 2.40
CA GLN A 285 -0.27 -5.61 3.50
C GLN A 285 -0.99 -5.91 4.81
N GLY A 286 -0.36 -6.68 5.68
CA GLY A 286 -0.94 -7.00 6.97
C GLY A 286 0.03 -7.73 7.89
N ILE A 287 -0.24 -7.60 9.19
CA ILE A 287 0.46 -8.33 10.24
C ILE A 287 -0.58 -9.16 10.99
N LEU A 288 -0.36 -10.47 11.06
CA LEU A 288 -1.20 -11.38 11.84
C LEU A 288 -0.39 -11.93 13.01
N PHE A 289 -1.03 -12.09 14.16
CA PHE A 289 -0.48 -12.81 15.30
C PHE A 289 -1.16 -14.18 15.35
N ALA A 290 -0.37 -15.25 15.30
CA ALA A 290 -0.87 -16.62 15.29
C ALA A 290 -0.25 -17.45 16.41
N ASP A 291 -1.01 -18.41 16.96
CA ASP A 291 -0.43 -19.44 17.82
C ASP A 291 0.32 -20.51 16.99
N ALA A 292 0.91 -21.49 17.67
CA ALA A 292 1.69 -22.55 17.02
C ALA A 292 0.83 -23.49 16.15
N GLU A 293 -0.47 -23.56 16.43
CA GLU A 293 -1.48 -24.33 15.69
C GLU A 293 -1.96 -23.57 14.45
N GLY A 294 -1.71 -22.27 14.35
CA GLY A 294 -2.05 -21.43 13.22
C GLY A 294 -3.34 -20.63 13.38
N LYS A 295 -3.94 -20.62 14.57
CA LYS A 295 -5.10 -19.79 14.87
C LYS A 295 -4.65 -18.33 14.96
N ILE A 296 -5.33 -17.45 14.23
CA ILE A 296 -5.11 -16.00 14.32
C ILE A 296 -5.74 -15.47 15.61
N VAL A 297 -4.95 -14.81 16.45
CA VAL A 297 -5.40 -14.19 17.72
C VAL A 297 -5.54 -12.67 17.62
N ALA A 298 -4.80 -12.04 16.72
CA ALA A 298 -4.90 -10.59 16.47
C ALA A 298 -4.39 -10.20 15.08
N ASN A 299 -4.81 -9.03 14.58
CA ASN A 299 -4.36 -8.46 13.30
C ASN A 299 -4.00 -6.97 13.44
N ALA A 300 -2.74 -6.63 13.23
CA ALA A 300 -2.27 -5.24 13.20
C ALA A 300 -2.45 -4.62 11.80
N VAL A 301 -2.68 -3.30 11.77
CA VAL A 301 -3.15 -2.56 10.58
C VAL A 301 -2.14 -1.60 9.98
N SER A 302 -0.99 -1.41 10.64
CA SER A 302 0.02 -0.44 10.23
C SER A 302 1.43 -0.98 10.46
N TYR A 303 2.36 -0.56 9.61
CA TYR A 303 3.80 -0.77 9.77
C TYR A 303 4.49 0.38 10.52
N ASP A 304 3.72 1.34 11.02
CA ASP A 304 4.22 2.37 11.93
C ASP A 304 4.78 1.71 13.21
N PRO A 305 6.08 1.92 13.55
CA PRO A 305 6.71 1.25 14.68
C PRO A 305 6.07 1.55 16.04
N PHE A 306 5.57 2.79 16.25
CA PHE A 306 4.96 3.16 17.53
C PHE A 306 3.62 2.48 17.74
N TYR A 307 2.80 2.46 16.68
CA TYR A 307 1.56 1.71 16.69
C TYR A 307 1.82 0.22 16.91
N PHE A 308 2.79 -0.37 16.21
CA PHE A 308 3.08 -1.78 16.34
C PHE A 308 3.55 -2.16 17.74
N ASP A 309 4.46 -1.38 18.36
CA ASP A 309 4.92 -1.63 19.73
C ASP A 309 3.75 -1.63 20.74
N ASP A 310 2.87 -0.61 20.67
CA ASP A 310 1.67 -0.52 21.51
C ASP A 310 0.73 -1.72 21.27
N PHE A 311 0.50 -2.07 20.00
CA PHE A 311 -0.38 -3.17 19.62
C PHE A 311 0.16 -4.54 20.07
N ALA A 312 1.44 -4.81 19.80
CA ALA A 312 2.09 -6.07 20.15
C ALA A 312 2.14 -6.28 21.67
N ARG A 313 2.44 -5.23 22.45
CA ARG A 313 2.33 -5.29 23.92
C ARG A 313 0.90 -5.50 24.38
N GLY A 314 -0.09 -4.96 23.66
CA GLY A 314 -1.50 -5.25 23.89
C GLY A 314 -1.83 -6.73 23.74
N VAL A 315 -1.37 -7.35 22.65
CA VAL A 315 -1.54 -8.79 22.40
C VAL A 315 -0.86 -9.64 23.48
N LEU A 316 0.34 -9.24 23.92
CA LEU A 316 1.08 -9.95 24.97
C LEU A 316 0.39 -9.92 26.34
N ARG A 317 -0.51 -8.96 26.62
CA ARG A 317 -1.30 -9.01 27.87
C ARG A 317 -2.25 -10.21 27.91
N ASP A 318 -2.81 -10.56 26.76
CA ASP A 318 -3.71 -11.72 26.64
C ASP A 318 -2.94 -13.02 26.35
N HIS A 319 -1.70 -12.90 25.84
CA HIS A 319 -0.81 -13.99 25.47
C HIS A 319 0.61 -13.76 25.99
N PRO A 320 0.86 -13.83 27.31
CA PRO A 320 2.13 -13.40 27.91
C PRO A 320 3.34 -14.23 27.49
N GLY A 321 3.18 -15.49 27.10
CA GLY A 321 4.29 -16.36 26.73
C GLY A 321 5.19 -16.70 27.93
N GLU A 322 6.50 -16.82 27.70
CA GLU A 322 7.50 -17.06 28.76
C GLU A 322 7.74 -15.81 29.62
N GLU A 323 8.11 -16.00 30.89
CA GLU A 323 8.54 -14.93 31.81
C GLU A 323 9.96 -14.43 31.46
N ALA A 324 10.40 -13.35 32.11
CA ALA A 324 11.78 -12.87 32.00
C ALA A 324 12.76 -13.87 32.64
N GLU A 325 13.99 -13.93 32.15
CA GLU A 325 15.03 -14.75 32.78
C GLU A 325 15.42 -14.15 34.15
N ASP A 326 15.51 -12.82 34.24
CA ASP A 326 15.68 -12.08 35.48
C ASP A 326 14.61 -10.97 35.61
N GLU A 327 13.61 -11.19 36.48
CA GLU A 327 12.58 -10.18 36.78
C GLU A 327 13.14 -8.93 37.49
N GLY A 328 14.38 -8.97 37.98
CA GLY A 328 15.11 -7.84 38.54
C GLY A 328 15.90 -7.03 37.50
N ASP A 329 15.98 -7.49 36.25
CA ASP A 329 16.68 -6.81 35.18
C ASP A 329 15.73 -5.87 34.41
N ALA A 330 15.83 -4.57 34.74
CA ALA A 330 15.03 -3.55 34.08
C ALA A 330 15.34 -3.40 32.58
N GLU A 331 16.55 -3.71 32.13
CA GLU A 331 16.90 -3.68 30.70
C GLU A 331 16.23 -4.83 29.96
N GLU A 332 16.27 -6.05 30.51
CA GLU A 332 15.58 -7.21 29.94
C GLU A 332 14.06 -6.95 29.83
N LEU A 333 13.45 -6.45 30.91
CA LEU A 333 12.02 -6.12 30.93
C LEU A 333 11.67 -5.06 29.88
N LEU A 334 12.52 -4.04 29.67
CA LEU A 334 12.34 -3.10 28.57
C LEU A 334 12.44 -3.81 27.23
N GLN A 335 13.50 -4.57 26.94
CA GLN A 335 13.66 -5.28 25.66
C GLN A 335 12.46 -6.19 25.35
N ARG A 336 11.86 -6.79 26.38
CA ARG A 336 10.69 -7.66 26.32
C ARG A 336 9.34 -6.94 26.22
N GLY A 337 9.32 -5.61 26.37
CA GLY A 337 8.11 -4.80 26.36
C GLY A 337 7.29 -4.83 27.66
N ASP A 338 7.84 -5.36 28.75
CA ASP A 338 7.19 -5.45 30.07
C ASP A 338 7.32 -4.10 30.82
N LEU A 339 6.79 -3.04 30.20
CA LEU A 339 7.02 -1.65 30.63
C LEU A 339 6.52 -1.34 32.04
N ASP A 340 5.43 -1.99 32.48
CA ASP A 340 4.88 -1.79 33.82
C ASP A 340 5.80 -2.40 34.89
N ALA A 341 6.37 -3.58 34.64
CA ALA A 341 7.34 -4.21 35.53
C ALA A 341 8.64 -3.39 35.58
N ALA A 342 9.15 -2.95 34.42
CA ALA A 342 10.30 -2.05 34.34
C ALA A 342 10.04 -0.73 35.10
N ALA A 343 8.81 -0.20 35.05
CA ALA A 343 8.45 1.02 35.77
C ALA A 343 8.53 0.88 37.29
N VAL A 344 8.24 -0.31 37.83
CA VAL A 344 8.38 -0.62 39.26
C VAL A 344 9.85 -0.59 39.67
N LEU A 345 10.72 -1.31 38.95
CA LEU A 345 12.16 -1.34 39.25
C LEU A 345 12.82 0.04 39.11
N LEU A 346 12.36 0.80 38.12
CA LEU A 346 12.90 2.13 37.83
C LEU A 346 12.14 3.24 38.58
N ALA A 347 11.34 2.94 39.60
CA ALA A 347 10.60 3.97 40.34
C ALA A 347 11.51 4.93 41.12
N ALA A 348 12.65 4.42 41.63
CA ALA A 348 13.65 5.17 42.37
C ALA A 348 15.08 4.83 41.88
N PRO A 349 15.52 5.37 40.73
CA PRO A 349 16.85 5.07 40.18
C PRO A 349 17.98 5.60 41.08
N GLU A 350 18.94 4.74 41.40
CA GLU A 350 20.11 5.07 42.25
C GLU A 350 21.38 5.30 41.44
N SER A 351 21.52 4.62 40.29
CA SER A 351 22.70 4.68 39.42
C SER A 351 22.46 5.49 38.14
N ALA A 352 23.55 5.93 37.50
CA ALA A 352 23.48 6.64 36.23
C ALA A 352 22.83 5.80 35.12
N GLU A 353 23.08 4.49 35.13
CA GLU A 353 22.50 3.51 34.22
C GLU A 353 20.98 3.33 34.44
N GLN A 354 20.54 3.21 35.70
CA GLN A 354 19.11 3.14 36.00
C GLN A 354 18.37 4.42 35.59
N TRP A 355 18.99 5.59 35.73
CA TRP A 355 18.42 6.85 35.20
C TRP A 355 18.33 6.84 33.66
N ARG A 356 19.32 6.26 32.97
CA ARG A 356 19.28 6.07 31.52
C ARG A 356 18.16 5.10 31.09
N LEU A 357 17.99 3.98 31.81
CA LEU A 357 16.88 3.04 31.59
C LEU A 357 15.52 3.68 31.87
N ARG A 358 15.40 4.50 32.93
CA ARG A 358 14.21 5.31 33.22
C ARG A 358 13.88 6.24 32.06
N ALA A 359 14.88 6.90 31.48
CA ALA A 359 14.66 7.74 30.31
C ALA A 359 14.16 6.93 29.10
N SER A 360 14.70 5.72 28.87
CA SER A 360 14.23 4.81 27.81
C SER A 360 12.77 4.37 28.02
N LEU A 361 12.41 3.98 29.25
CA LEU A 361 11.03 3.67 29.64
C LEU A 361 10.08 4.85 29.32
N LEU A 362 10.42 6.05 29.80
CA LEU A 362 9.59 7.23 29.63
C LEU A 362 9.49 7.65 28.15
N ARG A 363 10.56 7.48 27.37
CA ARG A 363 10.57 7.66 25.91
C ARG A 363 9.57 6.71 25.25
N ARG A 364 9.57 5.42 25.61
CA ARG A 364 8.61 4.44 25.05
C ARG A 364 7.17 4.70 25.47
N GLN A 365 6.96 5.29 26.64
CA GLN A 365 5.66 5.80 27.10
C GLN A 365 5.29 7.17 26.49
N ARG A 366 6.09 7.72 25.55
CA ARG A 366 5.92 9.04 24.92
C ARG A 366 5.89 10.22 25.89
N LYS A 367 6.48 10.07 27.08
CA LYS A 367 6.61 11.10 28.11
C LYS A 367 7.91 11.89 27.95
N GLY A 368 8.01 12.65 26.86
CA GLY A 368 9.25 13.34 26.45
C GLY A 368 9.89 14.22 27.52
N ASP A 369 9.12 15.11 28.17
CA ASP A 369 9.68 16.01 29.17
C ASP A 369 10.20 15.27 30.42
N GLU A 370 9.54 14.19 30.83
CA GLU A 370 10.00 13.34 31.94
C GLU A 370 11.25 12.55 31.54
N ALA A 371 11.30 12.05 30.30
CA ALA A 371 12.47 11.35 29.77
C ALA A 371 13.69 12.27 29.72
N LEU A 372 13.54 13.53 29.30
CA LEU A 372 14.62 14.53 29.30
C LEU A 372 15.12 14.85 30.72
N LYS A 373 14.22 14.90 31.71
CA LYS A 373 14.62 15.05 33.12
C LYS A 373 15.44 13.84 33.59
N ALA A 374 15.01 12.63 33.25
CA ALA A 374 15.75 11.41 33.59
C ALA A 374 17.15 11.38 32.94
N ILE A 375 17.29 11.86 31.70
CA ILE A 375 18.61 12.03 31.05
C ILE A 375 19.48 13.05 31.79
N ALA A 376 18.93 14.17 32.23
CA ALA A 376 19.67 15.16 33.01
C ALA A 376 20.21 14.58 34.32
N GLU A 377 19.42 13.76 35.02
CA GLU A 377 19.85 13.03 36.22
C GLU A 377 20.93 11.98 35.90
N ALA A 378 20.77 11.22 34.82
CA ALA A 378 21.80 10.28 34.36
C ALA A 378 23.14 11.00 34.13
N ARG A 379 23.11 12.17 33.46
CA ARG A 379 24.29 13.02 33.22
C ARG A 379 24.91 13.50 34.54
N ALA A 380 24.10 13.98 35.48
CA ALA A 380 24.56 14.43 36.79
C ALA A 380 25.22 13.31 37.62
N LYS A 381 24.78 12.06 37.41
CA LYS A 381 25.35 10.84 38.02
C LYS A 381 26.54 10.27 37.24
N GLY A 382 27.00 10.93 36.18
CA GLY A 382 28.20 10.56 35.44
C GLY A 382 27.98 9.62 34.25
N ALA A 383 26.76 9.47 33.75
CA ALA A 383 26.50 8.75 32.50
C ALA A 383 27.24 9.44 31.34
N LYS A 384 27.96 8.64 30.54
CA LYS A 384 28.63 9.08 29.31
C LYS A 384 27.72 8.87 28.10
N SER A 385 27.95 9.63 27.03
CA SER A 385 27.27 9.46 25.73
C SER A 385 25.73 9.56 25.76
N VAL A 386 25.16 10.30 26.72
CA VAL A 386 23.70 10.51 26.84
C VAL A 386 23.14 11.51 25.82
N ASP A 387 24.00 12.23 25.10
CA ASP A 387 23.57 13.23 24.12
C ASP A 387 22.81 12.60 22.96
N LEU A 388 23.15 11.35 22.59
CA LEU A 388 22.40 10.57 21.61
C LEU A 388 20.99 10.27 22.11
N ASP A 389 20.83 9.76 23.33
CA ASP A 389 19.51 9.47 23.91
C ASP A 389 18.66 10.74 24.00
N GLU A 390 19.26 11.86 24.44
CA GLU A 390 18.60 13.16 24.52
C GLU A 390 18.14 13.64 23.14
N ALA A 391 19.01 13.50 22.13
CA ALA A 391 18.70 13.89 20.75
C ALA A 391 17.55 13.07 20.17
N VAL A 392 17.53 11.74 20.40
CA VAL A 392 16.42 10.87 19.96
C VAL A 392 15.11 11.30 20.63
N ILE A 393 15.10 11.58 21.93
CA ILE A 393 13.89 12.07 22.62
C ILE A 393 13.42 13.40 22.01
N ARG A 394 14.33 14.34 21.76
CA ARG A 394 14.02 15.65 21.14
C ARG A 394 13.49 15.49 19.72
N LEU A 395 14.07 14.61 18.92
CA LEU A 395 13.58 14.25 17.59
C LEU A 395 12.14 13.72 17.64
N ARG A 396 11.87 12.84 18.60
CA ARG A 396 10.54 12.24 18.81
C ARG A 396 9.50 13.27 19.24
N MET A 397 9.92 14.36 19.89
CA MET A 397 9.11 15.53 20.22
C MET A 397 9.02 16.58 19.08
N GLY A 398 9.63 16.32 17.91
CA GLY A 398 9.67 17.27 16.79
C GLY A 398 10.66 18.43 16.96
N LYS A 399 11.55 18.38 17.95
CA LYS A 399 12.58 19.41 18.23
C LYS A 399 13.85 19.16 17.42
N PHE A 400 13.71 19.12 16.09
CA PHE A 400 14.78 18.73 15.14
C PHE A 400 16.06 19.57 15.28
N ALA A 401 15.94 20.90 15.41
CA ALA A 401 17.09 21.79 15.52
C ALA A 401 17.91 21.56 16.80
N GLU A 402 17.24 21.23 17.91
CA GLU A 402 17.90 20.93 19.18
C GLU A 402 18.63 19.58 19.13
N ALA A 403 17.97 18.56 18.56
CA ALA A 403 18.59 17.26 18.36
C ALA A 403 19.80 17.32 17.42
N GLY A 404 19.69 18.05 16.31
CA GLY A 404 20.80 18.23 15.36
C GLY A 404 22.04 18.86 16.00
N ARG A 405 21.86 19.83 16.91
CA ARG A 405 22.99 20.44 17.63
C ARG A 405 23.70 19.48 18.58
N LEU A 406 22.96 18.58 19.23
CA LEU A 406 23.54 17.59 20.14
C LEU A 406 24.37 16.53 19.40
N LEU A 407 23.97 16.20 18.17
CA LEU A 407 24.62 15.16 17.38
C LEU A 407 25.73 15.67 16.46
N ALA A 408 25.88 16.99 16.32
CA ALA A 408 26.85 17.59 15.43
C ALA A 408 28.29 17.18 15.81
N GLY A 409 29.02 16.59 14.87
CA GLY A 409 30.41 16.14 15.06
C GLY A 409 30.55 14.79 15.76
N ASN A 410 29.47 14.06 16.02
CA ASN A 410 29.53 12.68 16.48
C ASN A 410 29.61 11.73 15.26
N ASP A 411 30.67 10.95 15.20
CA ASP A 411 30.96 10.02 14.09
C ASP A 411 30.37 8.61 14.30
N GLU A 412 29.68 8.34 15.42
CA GLU A 412 28.98 7.08 15.63
C GLU A 412 27.86 6.90 14.58
N PRO A 413 27.74 5.73 13.92
CA PRO A 413 26.77 5.51 12.84
C PRO A 413 25.32 5.91 13.18
N GLU A 414 24.88 5.65 14.42
CA GLU A 414 23.56 6.03 14.92
C GLU A 414 23.40 7.55 15.00
N ALA A 415 24.39 8.25 15.56
CA ALA A 415 24.38 9.69 15.70
C ALA A 415 24.38 10.38 14.33
N VAL A 416 25.18 9.89 13.38
CA VAL A 416 25.21 10.37 11.99
C VAL A 416 23.84 10.20 11.32
N PHE A 417 23.20 9.03 11.48
CA PHE A 417 21.84 8.82 10.94
C PHE A 417 20.83 9.82 11.51
N TRP A 418 20.79 9.97 12.84
CA TRP A 418 19.83 10.86 13.49
C TRP A 418 20.12 12.33 13.21
N HIS A 419 21.39 12.71 13.05
CA HIS A 419 21.80 14.05 12.63
C HIS A 419 21.33 14.34 11.19
N ALA A 420 21.60 13.43 10.26
CA ALA A 420 21.14 13.53 8.87
C ALA A 420 19.60 13.62 8.79
N LEU A 421 18.87 12.81 9.58
CA LEU A 421 17.41 12.91 9.66
C LEU A 421 16.97 14.26 10.23
N ALA A 422 17.55 14.72 11.34
CA ALA A 422 17.20 15.99 11.97
C ALA A 422 17.39 17.17 11.02
N LYS A 423 18.48 17.19 10.26
CA LYS A 423 18.75 18.18 9.21
C LYS A 423 17.76 18.00 8.04
N GLY A 424 17.54 16.76 7.61
CA GLY A 424 16.63 16.42 6.53
C GLY A 424 15.18 16.88 6.76
N MET A 425 14.68 16.75 7.99
CA MET A 425 13.34 17.21 8.37
C MET A 425 13.19 18.74 8.38
N GLN A 426 14.30 19.48 8.44
CA GLN A 426 14.30 20.95 8.43
C GLN A 426 14.44 21.53 7.02
N VAL A 427 15.26 20.91 6.17
CA VAL A 427 15.67 21.49 4.86
C VAL A 427 15.44 20.56 3.66
N GLY A 428 14.83 19.39 3.86
CA GLY A 428 14.67 18.35 2.84
C GLY A 428 15.80 17.32 2.86
N LEU A 429 15.60 16.18 2.19
CA LEU A 429 16.53 15.04 2.21
C LEU A 429 17.77 15.22 1.31
N GLU A 430 17.68 16.02 0.25
CA GLU A 430 18.79 16.18 -0.71
C GLU A 430 20.07 16.77 -0.07
N PRO A 431 20.02 17.80 0.80
CA PRO A 431 21.20 18.34 1.48
C PRO A 431 21.93 17.40 2.46
N VAL A 432 21.41 16.20 2.72
CA VAL A 432 22.04 15.18 3.58
C VAL A 432 22.48 13.94 2.81
N ARG A 433 22.33 13.94 1.48
CA ARG A 433 22.66 12.80 0.61
C ARG A 433 24.12 12.37 0.74
N GLU A 434 25.05 13.31 0.71
CA GLU A 434 26.50 13.00 0.82
C GLU A 434 26.86 12.36 2.16
N GLU A 435 26.28 12.85 3.26
CA GLU A 435 26.46 12.33 4.61
C GLU A 435 25.94 10.88 4.71
N VAL A 436 24.77 10.62 4.15
CA VAL A 436 24.19 9.26 4.07
C VAL A 436 25.03 8.34 3.19
N LEU A 437 25.51 8.82 2.04
CA LEU A 437 26.37 8.03 1.15
C LEU A 437 27.68 7.64 1.83
N LYS A 438 28.30 8.58 2.55
CA LYS A 438 29.49 8.32 3.35
C LYS A 438 29.19 7.28 4.43
N LEU A 439 28.09 7.41 5.17
CA LEU A 439 27.67 6.43 6.17
C LEU A 439 27.49 5.02 5.57
N ALA A 440 26.79 4.92 4.42
CA ALA A 440 26.59 3.66 3.72
C ALA A 440 27.90 3.02 3.22
N LYS A 441 28.86 3.84 2.81
CA LYS A 441 30.17 3.41 2.32
C LYS A 441 31.11 2.98 3.45
N ASP A 442 31.18 3.77 4.51
CA ASP A 442 32.15 3.58 5.60
C ASP A 442 31.66 2.49 6.58
N HIS A 443 30.34 2.32 6.72
CA HIS A 443 29.73 1.38 7.65
C HIS A 443 28.71 0.44 6.97
N PRO A 444 29.08 -0.31 5.91
CA PRO A 444 28.14 -1.16 5.16
C PRO A 444 27.56 -2.32 6.00
N GLY A 445 28.17 -2.60 7.15
CA GLY A 445 27.76 -3.59 8.14
C GLY A 445 26.80 -3.08 9.22
N ASP A 446 26.52 -1.78 9.27
CA ASP A 446 25.79 -1.17 10.37
C ASP A 446 24.31 -0.93 10.01
N ARG A 447 23.39 -1.19 10.96
CA ARG A 447 21.95 -1.01 10.77
C ARG A 447 21.58 0.43 10.40
N TRP A 448 22.29 1.42 10.93
CA TRP A 448 22.00 2.83 10.71
C TRP A 448 22.39 3.28 9.31
N ALA A 449 23.44 2.67 8.75
CA ALA A 449 23.77 2.80 7.34
C ALA A 449 22.68 2.21 6.44
N TRP A 450 22.12 1.05 6.79
CA TRP A 450 21.00 0.46 6.02
C TRP A 450 19.75 1.33 6.10
N ARG A 451 19.41 1.85 7.29
CA ARG A 451 18.25 2.73 7.52
C ARG A 451 18.40 4.05 6.76
N ALA A 452 19.57 4.69 6.82
CA ALA A 452 19.90 5.88 6.04
C ALA A 452 19.74 5.62 4.54
N ALA A 453 20.26 4.49 4.06
CA ALA A 453 20.17 4.13 2.66
C ALA A 453 18.74 3.88 2.19
N ALA A 454 17.91 3.26 3.04
CA ALA A 454 16.48 3.11 2.80
C ALA A 454 15.78 4.48 2.71
N MET A 455 16.05 5.39 3.65
CA MET A 455 15.52 6.76 3.64
C MET A 455 15.84 7.50 2.34
N MET A 456 17.09 7.47 1.87
CA MET A 456 17.49 8.09 0.59
C MET A 456 16.89 7.42 -0.64
N SER A 457 16.47 6.17 -0.52
CA SER A 457 15.82 5.41 -1.59
C SER A 457 14.30 5.54 -1.60
N GLY A 458 13.73 6.47 -0.82
CA GLY A 458 12.27 6.65 -0.69
C GLY A 458 11.58 5.57 0.15
N LYS A 459 12.34 4.77 0.91
CA LYS A 459 11.84 3.72 1.82
C LYS A 459 12.01 4.13 3.28
N GLY A 460 11.53 3.30 4.20
CA GLY A 460 11.62 3.60 5.63
C GLY A 460 10.99 4.97 5.93
N MET A 461 11.73 5.85 6.59
CA MET A 461 11.29 7.21 6.86
C MET A 461 11.03 8.06 5.59
N GLY A 462 11.67 7.73 4.46
CA GLY A 462 11.41 8.37 3.17
C GLY A 462 10.03 8.02 2.57
N SER A 463 9.40 6.93 3.04
CA SER A 463 8.05 6.52 2.60
C SER A 463 6.92 7.16 3.39
N GLY A 464 7.23 7.76 4.56
CA GLY A 464 6.24 8.26 5.51
C GLY A 464 5.57 7.19 6.40
N LEU A 465 5.77 5.89 6.13
CA LEU A 465 5.27 4.79 6.96
C LEU A 465 6.02 4.64 8.29
N ASP A 466 7.27 5.09 8.35
CA ASP A 466 8.09 5.21 9.56
C ASP A 466 8.31 6.70 9.84
N ARG A 467 8.22 7.10 11.11
CA ARG A 467 8.21 8.52 11.49
C ARG A 467 9.24 8.84 12.54
N ALA A 468 9.83 10.03 12.40
CA ALA A 468 10.72 10.60 13.40
C ALA A 468 9.97 11.02 14.67
N VAL A 469 8.74 11.53 14.52
CA VAL A 469 7.95 12.19 15.58
C VAL A 469 6.87 11.25 16.10
N TRP A 470 6.61 11.29 17.41
CA TRP A 470 5.51 10.56 18.01
C TRP A 470 4.14 11.04 17.49
N HIS A 471 3.21 10.10 17.42
CA HIS A 471 1.80 10.41 17.25
C HIS A 471 1.20 10.94 18.55
N GLU A 472 0.12 11.71 18.44
CA GLU A 472 -0.77 11.96 19.57
C GLU A 472 -1.36 10.63 20.06
N ASP A 473 -1.39 10.39 21.37
CA ASP A 473 -1.89 9.14 21.96
C ASP A 473 -3.31 8.80 21.51
N ALA A 474 -4.18 9.81 21.40
CA ALA A 474 -5.54 9.65 20.93
C ALA A 474 -5.61 9.10 19.50
N ARG A 475 -4.64 9.45 18.64
CA ARG A 475 -4.56 8.95 17.27
C ARG A 475 -4.18 7.47 17.24
N VAL A 476 -3.17 7.08 18.03
CA VAL A 476 -2.77 5.66 18.13
C VAL A 476 -3.90 4.83 18.73
N ALA A 477 -4.50 5.29 19.84
CA ALA A 477 -5.61 4.62 20.51
C ALA A 477 -6.82 4.43 19.58
N GLY A 478 -7.13 5.42 18.73
CA GLY A 478 -8.20 5.33 17.74
C GLY A 478 -7.96 4.34 16.60
N CYS A 479 -6.71 3.87 16.43
CA CYS A 479 -6.33 2.85 15.45
C CYS A 479 -6.23 1.44 16.04
N MET A 480 -6.35 1.29 17.37
CA MET A 480 -6.35 -0.01 18.03
C MET A 480 -7.62 -0.79 17.73
N SER A 481 -7.58 -2.12 17.79
CA SER A 481 -8.76 -2.97 17.64
C SER A 481 -9.73 -2.82 18.83
N SER A 482 -11.00 -3.16 18.62
CA SER A 482 -12.00 -3.34 19.66
C SER A 482 -12.77 -4.63 19.37
N PRO A 483 -13.12 -5.45 20.38
CA PRO A 483 -13.86 -6.67 20.16
C PRO A 483 -15.22 -6.42 19.50
N PRO A 484 -15.77 -7.39 18.74
CA PRO A 484 -17.13 -7.31 18.23
C PRO A 484 -18.16 -7.23 19.35
N ALA A 485 -19.20 -6.40 19.18
CA ALA A 485 -20.33 -6.31 20.11
C ALA A 485 -21.49 -7.24 19.67
N PRO A 486 -22.31 -7.75 20.61
CA PRO A 486 -23.52 -8.50 20.28
C PRO A 486 -24.58 -7.60 19.61
N GLY A 487 -25.52 -8.25 18.93
CA GLY A 487 -26.60 -7.57 18.21
C GLY A 487 -27.48 -6.72 19.13
N GLU A 488 -27.73 -5.48 18.73
CA GLU A 488 -28.57 -4.51 19.43
C GLU A 488 -29.54 -3.86 18.44
N ASP A 489 -30.59 -3.21 18.93
CA ASP A 489 -31.51 -2.49 18.06
C ASP A 489 -30.83 -1.27 17.37
N ALA A 490 -31.34 -0.92 16.20
CA ALA A 490 -30.79 0.13 15.36
C ALA A 490 -30.72 1.51 16.05
N ALA A 491 -31.69 1.85 16.91
CA ALA A 491 -31.72 3.17 17.55
C ALA A 491 -30.67 3.28 18.64
N SER A 492 -30.40 2.21 19.38
CA SER A 492 -29.34 2.17 20.38
C SER A 492 -27.95 2.18 19.72
N ALA A 493 -27.78 1.41 18.65
CA ALA A 493 -26.55 1.43 17.86
C ALA A 493 -26.24 2.82 17.24
N GLU A 494 -27.27 3.57 16.80
CA GLU A 494 -27.10 4.96 16.35
C GLU A 494 -26.59 5.87 17.50
N ARG A 495 -27.15 5.74 18.71
CA ARG A 495 -26.73 6.55 19.87
C ARG A 495 -25.28 6.29 20.24
N ASP A 496 -24.86 5.02 20.22
CA ASP A 496 -23.50 4.63 20.58
C ASP A 496 -22.48 5.11 19.55
N ALA A 497 -22.77 4.99 18.25
CA ALA A 497 -21.88 5.51 17.21
C ALA A 497 -21.71 7.03 17.30
N VAL A 498 -22.80 7.76 17.59
CA VAL A 498 -22.71 9.21 17.85
C VAL A 498 -21.83 9.47 19.07
N ALA A 499 -22.04 8.76 20.18
CA ALA A 499 -21.24 8.92 21.40
C ALA A 499 -19.75 8.60 21.17
N PHE A 500 -19.46 7.54 20.42
CA PHE A 500 -18.11 7.15 20.02
C PHE A 500 -17.43 8.27 19.24
N LEU A 501 -18.03 8.74 18.13
CA LEU A 501 -17.44 9.78 17.29
C LEU A 501 -17.21 11.09 18.08
N LEU A 502 -18.12 11.47 19.00
CA LEU A 502 -17.93 12.65 19.83
C LEU A 502 -16.77 12.49 20.82
N LYS A 503 -16.63 11.30 21.42
CA LYS A 503 -15.58 11.01 22.40
C LYS A 503 -14.18 10.96 21.79
N THR A 504 -14.06 10.53 20.53
CA THR A 504 -12.78 10.21 19.89
C THR A 504 -12.33 11.22 18.84
N GLN A 505 -13.09 12.29 18.58
CA GLN A 505 -12.65 13.35 17.66
C GLN A 505 -11.37 14.02 18.20
N LEU A 506 -10.38 14.18 17.32
CA LEU A 506 -9.12 14.83 17.64
C LEU A 506 -9.29 16.36 17.74
N ARG A 507 -8.31 17.02 18.37
CA ARG A 507 -8.34 18.47 18.62
C ARG A 507 -8.39 19.30 17.33
N ASP A 508 -7.79 18.79 16.26
CA ASP A 508 -7.79 19.42 14.93
C ASP A 508 -9.11 19.24 14.17
N GLY A 509 -10.09 18.49 14.71
CA GLY A 509 -11.37 18.22 14.09
C GLY A 509 -11.43 16.95 13.25
N SER A 510 -10.29 16.30 13.02
CA SER A 510 -10.23 15.01 12.33
C SER A 510 -10.63 13.85 13.25
N TRP A 511 -10.80 12.67 12.64
CA TRP A 511 -10.94 11.41 13.36
C TRP A 511 -9.80 10.45 12.99
N PRO A 512 -9.33 9.62 13.94
CA PRO A 512 -8.25 8.67 13.67
C PRO A 512 -8.60 7.67 12.57
N SER A 513 -7.63 7.39 11.70
CA SER A 513 -7.64 6.23 10.81
C SER A 513 -6.23 5.63 10.71
N PRO A 514 -6.07 4.33 10.48
CA PRO A 514 -4.75 3.72 10.37
C PRO A 514 -3.89 4.34 9.28
N HIS A 515 -4.48 4.65 8.12
CA HIS A 515 -3.80 5.38 7.04
C HIS A 515 -3.33 6.78 7.46
N SER A 516 -4.02 7.43 8.42
CA SER A 516 -3.61 8.74 8.96
C SER A 516 -2.37 8.68 9.86
N LEU A 517 -1.89 7.49 10.25
CA LEU A 517 -0.61 7.37 10.93
C LEU A 517 0.52 7.81 9.98
N ALA A 518 0.50 7.38 8.72
CA ALA A 518 1.44 7.83 7.71
C ALA A 518 1.16 9.29 7.28
N GLU A 519 -0.10 9.61 6.97
CA GLU A 519 -0.51 10.92 6.47
C GLU A 519 -1.66 11.53 7.32
N PRO A 520 -1.37 12.21 8.47
CA PRO A 520 -2.38 12.69 9.40
C PRO A 520 -3.41 13.66 8.82
N LYS A 521 -3.02 14.35 7.75
CA LYS A 521 -3.82 15.32 7.00
C LYS A 521 -3.98 14.91 5.52
N GLY A 522 -3.67 13.64 5.21
CA GLY A 522 -3.77 13.11 3.85
C GLY A 522 -5.20 12.75 3.47
N ALA A 523 -5.33 12.20 2.26
CA ALA A 523 -6.62 11.89 1.65
C ALA A 523 -7.54 11.02 2.52
N ALA A 524 -6.98 10.00 3.19
CA ALA A 524 -7.75 9.13 4.06
C ALA A 524 -8.28 9.85 5.31
N ALA A 525 -7.50 10.74 5.93
CA ALA A 525 -7.93 11.51 7.08
C ALA A 525 -9.08 12.47 6.72
N VAL A 526 -8.97 13.13 5.56
CA VAL A 526 -10.01 14.01 5.03
C VAL A 526 -11.28 13.23 4.69
N ALA A 527 -11.16 12.06 4.02
CA ALA A 527 -12.30 11.20 3.72
C ALA A 527 -13.04 10.76 5.00
N VAL A 528 -12.32 10.29 6.01
CA VAL A 528 -12.91 9.86 7.29
C VAL A 528 -13.56 11.04 8.02
N ALA A 529 -12.95 12.22 8.02
CA ALA A 529 -13.56 13.42 8.61
C ALA A 529 -14.86 13.82 7.91
N SER A 530 -14.90 13.78 6.57
CA SER A 530 -16.11 14.05 5.79
C SER A 530 -17.22 13.02 6.05
N ILE A 531 -16.86 11.73 6.14
CA ILE A 531 -17.80 10.64 6.42
C ILE A 531 -18.38 10.75 7.84
N ALA A 532 -17.52 10.96 8.86
CA ALA A 532 -17.96 11.12 10.24
C ALA A 532 -18.81 12.40 10.41
N GLY A 533 -18.39 13.50 9.78
CA GLY A 533 -19.15 14.75 9.75
C GLY A 533 -20.54 14.58 9.11
N SER A 534 -20.61 13.91 7.96
CA SER A 534 -21.88 13.57 7.28
C SER A 534 -22.78 12.69 8.14
N GLY A 535 -22.22 11.67 8.82
CA GLY A 535 -22.98 10.80 9.73
C GLY A 535 -23.55 11.54 10.95
N LEU A 536 -22.83 12.55 11.45
CA LEU A 536 -23.20 13.36 12.61
C LEU A 536 -24.15 14.53 12.29
N LEU A 537 -24.03 15.14 11.11
CA LEU A 537 -24.81 16.31 10.67
C LEU A 537 -26.33 16.20 10.92
N PRO A 538 -26.98 15.04 10.77
CA PRO A 538 -28.41 14.91 11.04
C PRO A 538 -28.81 15.04 12.51
N PHE A 539 -27.85 14.93 13.43
CA PHE A 539 -28.04 15.06 14.88
C PHE A 539 -27.60 16.43 15.41
N ARG A 540 -27.30 17.39 14.52
CA ARG A 540 -26.78 18.73 14.82
C ARG A 540 -27.63 19.58 15.77
N GLU A 541 -28.90 19.26 15.98
CA GLU A 541 -29.73 19.96 16.98
C GLU A 541 -29.19 19.80 18.41
N ARG A 542 -28.35 18.78 18.65
CA ARG A 542 -27.55 18.68 19.87
C ARG A 542 -26.29 19.53 19.75
N LYS A 543 -26.06 20.43 20.71
CA LYS A 543 -24.93 21.39 20.70
C LYS A 543 -23.54 20.74 20.64
N ASP A 544 -23.37 19.60 21.30
CA ASP A 544 -22.12 18.83 21.26
C ASP A 544 -21.84 18.26 19.87
N VAL A 545 -22.88 17.75 19.20
CA VAL A 545 -22.82 17.29 17.81
C VAL A 545 -22.57 18.44 16.85
N GLU A 546 -23.31 19.55 16.96
CA GLU A 546 -23.06 20.74 16.15
C GLU A 546 -21.58 21.16 16.22
N ALA A 547 -21.02 21.25 17.43
CA ALA A 547 -19.63 21.65 17.62
C ALA A 547 -18.65 20.66 16.97
N ALA A 548 -18.93 19.36 17.05
CA ALA A 548 -18.09 18.33 16.42
C ALA A 548 -18.15 18.40 14.89
N VAL A 549 -19.34 18.55 14.31
CA VAL A 549 -19.53 18.71 12.85
C VAL A 549 -18.83 19.98 12.36
N ARG A 550 -18.92 21.09 13.11
CA ARG A 550 -18.25 22.36 12.76
C ARG A 550 -16.72 22.22 12.75
N ARG A 551 -16.14 21.49 13.70
CA ARG A 551 -14.69 21.17 13.69
C ARG A 551 -14.31 20.27 12.51
N GLY A 552 -15.11 19.26 12.20
CA GLY A 552 -14.90 18.38 11.05
C GLY A 552 -14.98 19.14 9.72
N GLN A 553 -15.98 20.02 9.56
CA GLN A 553 -16.11 20.91 8.39
C GLN A 553 -14.89 21.81 8.24
N LYS A 554 -14.46 22.46 9.33
CA LYS A 554 -13.24 23.27 9.32
C LYS A 554 -12.00 22.46 8.90
N PHE A 555 -11.82 21.26 9.44
CA PHE A 555 -10.71 20.38 9.06
C PHE A 555 -10.74 20.05 7.57
N VAL A 556 -11.90 19.74 7.00
CA VAL A 556 -12.04 19.42 5.57
C VAL A 556 -11.68 20.64 4.69
N LEU A 557 -12.15 21.83 5.06
CA LEU A 557 -11.87 23.07 4.33
C LEU A 557 -10.38 23.48 4.40
N GLU A 558 -9.72 23.27 5.55
CA GLU A 558 -8.30 23.61 5.73
C GLU A 558 -7.32 22.61 5.08
N ASN A 559 -7.81 21.49 4.52
CA ASN A 559 -6.97 20.44 3.94
C ASN A 559 -7.47 20.04 2.53
N PRO A 560 -7.38 20.95 1.53
CA PRO A 560 -7.76 20.65 0.16
C PRO A 560 -6.89 19.55 -0.44
N LEU A 561 -7.48 18.75 -1.33
CA LEU A 561 -6.83 17.55 -1.88
C LEU A 561 -6.51 17.70 -3.36
N VAL A 562 -5.23 17.53 -3.68
CA VAL A 562 -4.67 17.65 -5.02
C VAL A 562 -4.38 16.25 -5.56
N SER A 563 -4.91 15.91 -6.74
CA SER A 563 -4.62 14.61 -7.38
C SER A 563 -3.15 14.45 -7.74
N HIS A 564 -2.65 13.21 -7.61
CA HIS A 564 -1.26 12.82 -7.85
C HIS A 564 -1.20 11.71 -8.92
N PRO A 565 -1.29 12.07 -10.22
CA PRO A 565 -1.41 11.09 -11.30
C PRO A 565 -0.18 10.19 -11.44
N ASP A 566 0.97 10.60 -10.91
CA ASP A 566 2.22 9.82 -10.98
C ASP A 566 2.33 8.75 -9.89
N ARG A 567 1.41 8.72 -8.91
CA ARG A 567 1.39 7.67 -7.87
C ARG A 567 0.72 6.41 -8.38
N LEU A 568 1.31 5.26 -8.07
CA LEU A 568 0.71 3.94 -8.34
C LEU A 568 -0.66 3.79 -7.66
N PHE A 569 -0.76 4.25 -6.42
CA PHE A 569 -2.02 4.39 -5.69
C PHE A 569 -2.24 5.85 -5.31
N ASP A 570 -3.37 6.41 -5.74
CA ASP A 570 -3.80 7.76 -5.41
C ASP A 570 -5.19 7.71 -4.77
N TYR A 571 -5.22 7.72 -3.43
CA TYR A 571 -6.47 7.70 -2.67
C TYR A 571 -7.11 9.09 -2.53
N THR A 572 -6.54 10.16 -3.12
CA THR A 572 -7.10 11.52 -3.09
C THR A 572 -8.54 11.58 -3.60
N ILE A 573 -8.86 10.75 -4.61
CA ILE A 573 -10.20 10.60 -5.15
C ILE A 573 -11.24 10.31 -4.07
N TRP A 574 -10.92 9.50 -3.05
CA TRP A 574 -11.88 9.20 -1.98
C TRP A 574 -12.11 10.39 -1.06
N GLY A 575 -11.05 11.10 -0.71
CA GLY A 575 -11.18 12.34 0.06
C GLY A 575 -11.99 13.38 -0.71
N GLN A 576 -11.72 13.57 -2.01
CA GLN A 576 -12.48 14.49 -2.87
C GLN A 576 -13.96 14.11 -2.96
N VAL A 577 -14.27 12.84 -3.23
CA VAL A 577 -15.65 12.34 -3.33
C VAL A 577 -16.41 12.59 -2.03
N PHE A 578 -15.87 12.15 -0.89
CA PHE A 578 -16.60 12.29 0.37
C PHE A 578 -16.64 13.73 0.90
N SER A 579 -15.62 14.56 0.63
CA SER A 579 -15.67 15.99 0.92
C SER A 579 -16.77 16.69 0.12
N LEU A 580 -16.91 16.42 -1.19
CA LEU A 580 -18.02 16.97 -1.97
C LEU A 580 -19.38 16.63 -1.37
N ARG A 581 -19.60 15.36 -1.01
CA ARG A 581 -20.86 14.94 -0.39
C ARG A 581 -21.12 15.67 0.92
N PHE A 582 -20.13 15.71 1.80
CA PHE A 582 -20.28 16.34 3.12
C PHE A 582 -20.52 17.85 3.02
N LEU A 583 -19.78 18.56 2.16
CA LEU A 583 -19.97 20.00 1.94
C LEU A 583 -21.33 20.29 1.29
N ALA A 584 -21.77 19.46 0.33
CA ALA A 584 -23.10 19.58 -0.28
C ALA A 584 -24.23 19.37 0.75
N GLU A 585 -24.08 18.39 1.64
CA GLU A 585 -25.03 18.15 2.73
C GLU A 585 -25.05 19.30 3.74
N CYS A 586 -23.89 19.87 4.08
CA CYS A 586 -23.80 21.08 4.91
C CYS A 586 -24.50 22.27 4.26
N ALA A 587 -24.25 22.52 2.96
CA ALA A 587 -24.89 23.59 2.21
C ALA A 587 -26.43 23.41 2.15
N ALA A 588 -26.90 22.20 1.85
CA ALA A 588 -28.33 21.88 1.85
C ALA A 588 -28.97 22.06 3.24
N ALA A 589 -28.24 21.75 4.31
CA ALA A 589 -28.67 21.97 5.69
C ALA A 589 -28.48 23.42 6.18
N LYS A 590 -27.93 24.32 5.35
CA LYS A 590 -27.52 25.70 5.72
C LYS A 590 -26.60 25.72 6.95
N PHE A 591 -25.70 24.75 7.03
CA PHE A 591 -24.75 24.58 8.11
C PHE A 591 -23.36 25.11 7.72
N GLY A 592 -23.06 26.35 8.11
CA GLY A 592 -21.85 27.07 7.69
C GLY A 592 -22.16 28.16 6.65
N ASP A 593 -21.13 28.81 6.12
CA ASP A 593 -21.27 29.79 5.05
C ASP A 593 -21.47 29.06 3.71
N VAL A 594 -22.67 29.13 3.15
CA VAL A 594 -22.99 28.43 1.90
C VAL A 594 -22.11 28.90 0.72
N GLY A 595 -21.68 30.17 0.70
CA GLY A 595 -20.79 30.67 -0.33
C GLY A 595 -19.41 30.00 -0.27
N GLU A 596 -18.80 29.99 0.91
CA GLU A 596 -17.52 29.30 1.16
C GLU A 596 -17.60 27.80 0.83
N LEU A 597 -18.70 27.14 1.19
CA LEU A 597 -18.91 25.72 0.88
C LEU A 597 -19.02 25.46 -0.63
N VAL A 598 -19.70 26.34 -1.37
CA VAL A 598 -19.81 26.24 -2.83
C VAL A 598 -18.46 26.47 -3.50
N GLU A 599 -17.70 27.48 -3.08
CA GLU A 599 -16.35 27.73 -3.59
C GLU A 599 -15.43 26.52 -3.37
N ALA A 600 -15.42 25.93 -2.17
CA ALA A 600 -14.65 24.73 -1.89
C ALA A 600 -15.12 23.51 -2.73
N MET A 601 -16.43 23.37 -2.98
CA MET A 601 -16.94 22.32 -3.87
C MET A 601 -16.49 22.54 -5.32
N ASP A 602 -16.47 23.78 -5.81
CA ASP A 602 -16.02 24.11 -7.17
C ASP A 602 -14.54 23.78 -7.36
N GLU A 603 -13.69 24.05 -6.36
CA GLU A 603 -12.29 23.64 -6.35
C GLU A 603 -12.14 22.11 -6.44
N ILE A 604 -12.91 21.36 -5.63
CA ILE A 604 -12.86 19.90 -5.68
C ILE A 604 -13.37 19.36 -7.03
N VAL A 605 -14.40 19.97 -7.63
CA VAL A 605 -14.88 19.61 -8.97
C VAL A 605 -13.80 19.86 -10.04
N ALA A 606 -13.04 20.95 -9.92
CA ALA A 606 -11.92 21.23 -10.80
C ALA A 606 -10.81 20.18 -10.66
N GLU A 607 -10.48 19.77 -9.43
CA GLU A 607 -9.51 18.71 -9.16
C GLU A 607 -9.97 17.33 -9.68
N LEU A 608 -11.24 16.97 -9.50
CA LEU A 608 -11.82 15.76 -10.09
C LEU A 608 -11.73 15.77 -11.61
N ARG A 609 -11.95 16.94 -12.25
CA ARG A 609 -11.78 17.08 -13.69
C ARG A 609 -10.32 16.88 -14.10
N ARG A 610 -9.35 17.32 -13.30
CA ARG A 610 -7.91 17.15 -13.53
C ARG A 610 -7.46 15.69 -13.35
N GLY A 611 -7.98 14.99 -12.34
CA GLY A 611 -7.67 13.59 -12.05
C GLY A 611 -8.38 12.56 -12.93
N ARG A 612 -9.28 13.00 -13.82
CA ARG A 612 -10.08 12.13 -14.70
C ARG A 612 -9.22 11.42 -15.75
N PHE A 613 -9.50 10.14 -16.00
CA PHE A 613 -8.85 9.36 -17.06
C PHE A 613 -9.45 9.66 -18.44
N PRO A 614 -8.72 9.43 -19.55
CA PRO A 614 -9.23 9.69 -20.91
C PRO A 614 -10.55 8.98 -21.20
N ASP A 615 -10.75 7.81 -20.60
CA ASP A 615 -11.93 6.99 -20.77
C ASP A 615 -13.21 7.66 -20.18
N GLY A 616 -13.08 8.53 -19.18
CA GLY A 616 -14.19 9.28 -18.63
C GLY A 616 -14.36 9.22 -17.13
N GLY A 617 -13.69 8.28 -16.45
CA GLY A 617 -13.89 8.01 -15.03
C GLY A 617 -12.63 8.20 -14.20
N TRP A 618 -12.60 7.51 -13.07
CA TRP A 618 -11.52 7.58 -12.08
C TRP A 618 -11.15 6.20 -11.55
N ALA A 619 -9.93 6.11 -11.02
CA ALA A 619 -9.44 5.00 -10.25
C ALA A 619 -8.54 5.52 -9.14
N TYR A 620 -8.43 4.77 -8.05
CA TYR A 620 -7.40 5.01 -7.03
C TYR A 620 -6.08 4.31 -7.37
N PHE A 621 -6.03 3.57 -8.49
CA PHE A 621 -4.88 2.81 -8.95
C PHE A 621 -4.58 3.18 -10.39
N ARG A 622 -3.31 3.46 -10.69
CA ARG A 622 -2.80 3.70 -12.04
C ARG A 622 -1.48 2.97 -12.20
N ALA A 623 -1.45 1.99 -13.11
CA ALA A 623 -0.20 1.34 -13.47
C ALA A 623 0.78 2.37 -14.07
N GLU A 624 2.06 2.25 -13.72
CA GLU A 624 3.10 3.13 -14.24
C GLU A 624 3.16 3.09 -15.77
N GLY A 625 3.26 4.27 -16.41
CA GLY A 625 3.25 4.40 -17.87
C GLY A 625 1.90 4.11 -18.55
N SER A 626 0.81 3.90 -17.79
CA SER A 626 -0.53 3.71 -18.32
C SER A 626 -1.34 5.01 -18.35
N GLU A 627 -2.13 5.19 -19.42
CA GLU A 627 -3.18 6.23 -19.47
C GLU A 627 -4.27 6.03 -18.39
N GLY A 628 -4.31 4.85 -17.77
CA GLY A 628 -5.20 4.50 -16.67
C GLY A 628 -6.51 3.85 -17.15
N THR A 629 -7.02 2.90 -16.38
CA THR A 629 -8.34 2.28 -16.60
C THR A 629 -9.26 2.60 -15.43
N SER A 630 -10.43 3.15 -15.71
CA SER A 630 -11.36 3.53 -14.65
C SER A 630 -11.89 2.33 -13.86
N ILE A 631 -12.05 2.54 -12.56
CA ILE A 631 -12.70 1.63 -11.63
C ILE A 631 -14.14 2.08 -11.47
N GLY A 632 -15.09 1.20 -11.79
CA GLY A 632 -16.48 1.59 -11.95
C GLY A 632 -17.14 2.10 -10.67
N PHE A 633 -16.80 1.54 -9.50
CA PHE A 633 -17.45 1.92 -8.24
C PHE A 633 -16.92 3.24 -7.69
N VAL A 634 -15.64 3.53 -7.90
CA VAL A 634 -15.04 4.85 -7.66
C VAL A 634 -15.76 5.88 -8.52
N THR A 635 -15.91 5.58 -9.80
CA THR A 635 -16.57 6.45 -10.77
C THR A 635 -18.05 6.66 -10.43
N ALA A 636 -18.77 5.62 -10.02
CA ALA A 636 -20.17 5.70 -9.61
C ALA A 636 -20.36 6.55 -8.33
N ALA A 637 -19.46 6.41 -7.35
CA ALA A 637 -19.47 7.24 -6.15
C ALA A 637 -19.19 8.72 -6.47
N ALA A 638 -18.24 8.99 -7.38
CA ALA A 638 -17.97 10.35 -7.88
C ALA A 638 -19.18 10.95 -8.60
N VAL A 639 -19.91 10.17 -9.41
CA VAL A 639 -21.17 10.64 -10.05
C VAL A 639 -22.21 11.03 -9.00
N CYS A 640 -22.35 10.28 -7.90
CA CYS A 640 -23.26 10.65 -6.81
C CYS A 640 -22.84 11.98 -6.18
N ALA A 641 -21.56 12.12 -5.82
CA ALA A 641 -21.03 13.34 -5.20
C ALA A 641 -21.16 14.58 -6.10
N LEU A 642 -20.83 14.45 -7.39
CA LEU A 642 -20.98 15.55 -8.36
C LEU A 642 -22.44 16.00 -8.50
N ARG A 643 -23.40 15.09 -8.41
CA ARG A 643 -24.82 15.45 -8.48
C ARG A 643 -25.32 16.13 -7.22
N GLU A 644 -24.87 15.67 -6.05
CA GLU A 644 -25.16 16.29 -4.75
C GLU A 644 -24.57 17.71 -4.71
N ALA A 645 -23.31 17.88 -5.12
CA ALA A 645 -22.66 19.20 -5.23
C ALA A 645 -23.40 20.13 -6.19
N LYS A 646 -23.80 19.64 -7.37
CA LYS A 646 -24.60 20.43 -8.32
C LYS A 646 -25.94 20.87 -7.73
N ALA A 647 -26.62 19.98 -6.99
CA ALA A 647 -27.88 20.32 -6.33
C ALA A 647 -27.70 21.34 -5.20
N ALA A 648 -26.51 21.39 -4.59
CA ALA A 648 -26.13 22.35 -3.57
C ALA A 648 -25.61 23.70 -4.12
N GLY A 649 -25.46 23.83 -5.44
CA GLY A 649 -25.10 25.09 -6.10
C GLY A 649 -23.74 25.13 -6.79
N ALA A 650 -22.93 24.06 -6.70
CA ALA A 650 -21.62 23.99 -7.35
C ALA A 650 -21.72 23.91 -8.89
N GLU A 651 -20.73 24.49 -9.57
CA GLU A 651 -20.57 24.46 -11.01
C GLU A 651 -20.04 23.10 -11.51
N VAL A 652 -20.96 22.19 -11.82
CA VAL A 652 -20.61 20.85 -12.30
C VAL A 652 -20.82 20.71 -13.82
N PRO A 653 -19.75 20.55 -14.62
CA PRO A 653 -19.87 20.42 -16.07
C PRO A 653 -20.66 19.17 -16.48
N ALA A 654 -21.67 19.33 -17.34
CA ALA A 654 -22.51 18.20 -17.78
C ALA A 654 -21.71 17.06 -18.44
N LYS A 655 -20.70 17.42 -19.24
CA LYS A 655 -19.79 16.45 -19.89
C LYS A 655 -18.89 15.69 -18.91
N LEU A 656 -18.66 16.25 -17.72
CA LEU A 656 -17.93 15.57 -16.67
C LEU A 656 -18.75 14.37 -16.18
N VAL A 657 -20.02 14.62 -15.86
CA VAL A 657 -20.96 13.61 -15.36
C VAL A 657 -21.32 12.58 -16.43
N SER A 658 -21.63 13.00 -17.66
CA SER A 658 -22.07 12.07 -18.71
C SER A 658 -20.98 11.05 -19.07
N GLY A 659 -19.72 11.49 -19.22
CA GLY A 659 -18.61 10.58 -19.49
C GLY A 659 -18.35 9.57 -18.37
N ALA A 660 -18.56 9.97 -17.11
CA ALA A 660 -18.48 9.08 -15.97
C ALA A 660 -19.64 8.06 -15.94
N VAL A 661 -20.86 8.49 -16.31
CA VAL A 661 -22.01 7.58 -16.45
C VAL A 661 -21.77 6.55 -17.55
N GLU A 662 -21.15 6.93 -18.67
CA GLU A 662 -20.78 5.99 -19.74
C GLU A 662 -19.81 4.90 -19.24
N VAL A 663 -18.84 5.24 -18.40
CA VAL A 663 -17.95 4.27 -17.74
C VAL A 663 -18.76 3.29 -16.90
N VAL A 664 -19.67 3.79 -16.04
CA VAL A 664 -20.53 2.94 -15.19
C VAL A 664 -21.42 2.04 -16.05
N ALA A 665 -21.98 2.57 -17.15
CA ALA A 665 -22.85 1.83 -18.06
C ALA A 665 -22.08 0.70 -18.76
N SER A 666 -20.83 0.95 -19.16
CA SER A 666 -19.98 -0.03 -19.83
C SER A 666 -19.60 -1.23 -18.94
N ALA A 667 -19.74 -1.10 -17.62
CA ALA A 667 -19.46 -2.18 -16.68
C ALA A 667 -20.63 -3.17 -16.50
N ARG A 668 -21.82 -2.88 -17.06
CA ARG A 668 -23.04 -3.70 -16.88
C ARG A 668 -22.86 -5.13 -17.41
N GLN A 669 -23.26 -6.11 -16.61
CA GLN A 669 -23.32 -7.54 -16.97
C GLN A 669 -24.78 -8.05 -16.89
N ARG A 670 -24.98 -9.33 -17.22
CA ARG A 670 -26.29 -10.00 -17.04
C ARG A 670 -26.57 -10.21 -15.54
N GLY A 671 -27.85 -10.34 -15.17
CA GLY A 671 -28.26 -10.71 -13.81
C GLY A 671 -27.99 -9.65 -12.75
N GLY A 672 -28.03 -8.36 -13.11
CA GLY A 672 -27.79 -7.25 -12.20
C GLY A 672 -26.33 -7.06 -11.75
N ALA A 673 -25.38 -7.85 -12.24
CA ALA A 673 -23.96 -7.71 -11.89
C ALA A 673 -23.27 -6.58 -12.68
N PHE A 674 -22.21 -6.01 -12.10
CA PHE A 674 -21.34 -5.03 -12.76
C PHE A 674 -19.87 -5.39 -12.57
N ASN A 675 -19.04 -5.16 -13.59
CA ASN A 675 -17.60 -5.38 -13.50
C ASN A 675 -16.88 -4.31 -12.68
N TYR A 676 -15.71 -4.71 -12.15
CA TYR A 676 -14.83 -3.84 -11.40
C TYR A 676 -14.16 -2.78 -12.28
N PHE A 677 -13.42 -3.22 -13.30
CA PHE A 677 -12.77 -2.35 -14.29
C PHE A 677 -13.66 -2.15 -15.51
N ARG A 678 -13.53 -0.98 -16.13
CA ARG A 678 -14.03 -0.76 -17.49
C ARG A 678 -13.42 -1.78 -18.45
N GLY A 679 -14.24 -2.33 -19.35
CA GLY A 679 -13.77 -3.21 -20.44
C GLY A 679 -13.33 -4.61 -20.03
N ALA A 680 -13.51 -5.01 -18.76
CA ALA A 680 -13.22 -6.36 -18.29
C ALA A 680 -14.24 -7.37 -18.87
N GLY A 681 -14.05 -7.84 -20.10
CA GLY A 681 -14.83 -8.95 -20.67
C GLY A 681 -14.62 -10.27 -19.91
N GLY A 682 -15.60 -11.17 -19.96
CA GLY A 682 -15.52 -12.53 -19.37
C GLY A 682 -16.90 -13.12 -19.07
N ASP A 683 -16.95 -14.43 -18.83
CA ASP A 683 -18.18 -15.14 -18.44
C ASP A 683 -18.78 -14.55 -17.14
N PRO A 684 -20.04 -14.07 -17.16
CA PRO A 684 -20.72 -13.53 -15.98
C PRO A 684 -20.80 -14.52 -14.81
N GLY A 685 -20.88 -15.83 -15.08
CA GLY A 685 -21.21 -16.84 -14.07
C GLY A 685 -20.18 -17.03 -12.95
N GLY A 686 -18.93 -16.59 -13.14
CA GLY A 686 -17.83 -16.81 -12.19
C GLY A 686 -17.52 -15.63 -11.24
N ARG A 687 -18.19 -14.48 -11.38
CA ARG A 687 -17.83 -13.24 -10.63
C ARG A 687 -19.02 -12.55 -9.94
N GLU A 688 -20.17 -13.23 -9.87
CA GLU A 688 -21.38 -12.69 -9.26
C GLU A 688 -21.20 -12.34 -7.78
N ALA A 689 -20.56 -13.22 -7.00
CA ALA A 689 -20.27 -12.98 -5.58
C ALA A 689 -19.45 -11.70 -5.39
N GLU A 690 -18.36 -11.59 -6.14
CA GLU A 690 -17.44 -10.45 -6.12
C GLU A 690 -18.12 -9.12 -6.52
N ALA A 691 -19.09 -9.19 -7.43
CA ALA A 691 -19.86 -8.03 -7.88
C ALA A 691 -21.00 -7.61 -6.95
N ALA A 692 -21.43 -8.48 -6.03
CA ALA A 692 -22.71 -8.36 -5.34
C ALA A 692 -22.88 -7.04 -4.56
N LEU A 693 -21.84 -6.57 -3.86
CA LEU A 693 -21.93 -5.36 -3.02
C LEU A 693 -21.80 -4.04 -3.78
N ARG A 694 -21.07 -4.02 -4.89
CA ARG A 694 -20.91 -2.79 -5.69
C ARG A 694 -22.08 -2.56 -6.65
N SER A 695 -22.75 -3.63 -7.06
CA SER A 695 -23.74 -3.58 -8.14
C SER A 695 -24.94 -2.65 -7.84
N PRO A 696 -25.51 -2.60 -6.62
CA PRO A 696 -26.58 -1.65 -6.30
C PRO A 696 -26.23 -0.18 -6.56
N LEU A 697 -24.99 0.23 -6.28
CA LEU A 697 -24.50 1.58 -6.55
C LEU A 697 -24.53 1.91 -8.05
N TYR A 698 -24.06 0.98 -8.90
CA TYR A 698 -24.01 1.19 -10.35
C TYR A 698 -25.43 1.28 -10.92
N ALA A 699 -26.30 0.34 -10.53
CA ALA A 699 -27.69 0.33 -10.98
C ALA A 699 -28.45 1.58 -10.55
N MET A 700 -28.22 2.04 -9.31
CA MET A 700 -28.74 3.31 -8.82
C MET A 700 -28.28 4.46 -9.73
N VAL A 701 -26.97 4.64 -9.94
CA VAL A 701 -26.42 5.72 -10.78
C VAL A 701 -27.03 5.71 -12.18
N LEU A 702 -27.13 4.55 -12.82
CA LEU A 702 -27.69 4.44 -14.18
C LEU A 702 -29.18 4.78 -14.22
N LYS A 703 -29.99 4.30 -13.27
CA LYS A 703 -31.40 4.68 -13.17
C LYS A 703 -31.55 6.20 -12.99
N ARG A 704 -30.76 6.77 -12.07
CA ARG A 704 -30.76 8.20 -11.73
C ARG A 704 -30.32 9.05 -12.94
N ALA A 705 -29.55 8.48 -13.88
CA ALA A 705 -29.10 9.13 -15.11
C ALA A 705 -30.03 8.89 -16.32
N GLY A 706 -31.08 8.09 -16.19
CA GLY A 706 -31.99 7.73 -17.29
C GLY A 706 -31.48 6.59 -18.20
N GLU A 707 -30.34 6.01 -17.88
CA GLU A 707 -29.67 4.91 -18.63
C GLU A 707 -30.03 3.52 -18.08
N GLY A 708 -30.79 3.45 -16.98
CA GLY A 708 -31.16 2.24 -16.26
C GLY A 708 -32.65 2.18 -15.93
N LYS A 709 -33.12 0.99 -15.56
CA LYS A 709 -34.50 0.74 -15.15
C LYS A 709 -34.55 0.21 -13.72
N VAL A 710 -35.73 0.28 -13.09
CA VAL A 710 -35.93 -0.20 -11.71
C VAL A 710 -35.71 -1.71 -11.60
N GLU A 711 -35.98 -2.47 -12.67
CA GLU A 711 -35.74 -3.92 -12.74
C GLU A 711 -34.26 -4.25 -12.58
N GLY A 712 -33.37 -3.51 -13.25
CA GLY A 712 -31.93 -3.74 -13.11
C GLY A 712 -31.42 -3.43 -11.71
N LEU A 713 -31.99 -2.42 -11.03
CA LEU A 713 -31.68 -2.15 -9.63
C LEU A 713 -32.17 -3.28 -8.71
N ARG A 714 -33.38 -3.79 -8.95
CA ARG A 714 -33.93 -4.93 -8.20
C ARG A 714 -33.03 -6.17 -8.36
N GLU A 715 -32.62 -6.49 -9.59
CA GLU A 715 -31.68 -7.58 -9.86
C GLU A 715 -30.35 -7.40 -9.11
N SER A 716 -29.79 -6.19 -9.06
CA SER A 716 -28.56 -5.92 -8.30
C SER A 716 -28.74 -6.07 -6.79
N LEU A 717 -29.90 -5.72 -6.24
CA LEU A 717 -30.21 -5.91 -4.82
C LEU A 717 -30.47 -7.39 -4.49
N ASP A 718 -31.14 -8.12 -5.39
CA ASP A 718 -31.30 -9.58 -5.27
C ASP A 718 -29.96 -10.31 -5.34
N LEU A 719 -29.02 -9.80 -6.16
CA LEU A 719 -27.65 -10.30 -6.22
C LEU A 719 -26.94 -10.14 -4.86
N TYR A 720 -27.04 -8.96 -4.24
CA TYR A 720 -26.56 -8.75 -2.87
C TYR A 720 -27.19 -9.77 -1.91
N MET A 721 -28.51 -9.93 -1.92
CA MET A 721 -29.23 -10.86 -1.04
C MET A 721 -28.74 -12.31 -1.19
N ARG A 722 -28.48 -12.75 -2.43
CA ARG A 722 -27.97 -14.10 -2.74
C ARG A 722 -26.60 -14.37 -2.13
N PHE A 723 -25.71 -13.38 -2.09
CA PHE A 723 -24.32 -13.55 -1.67
C PHE A 723 -24.00 -12.97 -0.28
N ARG A 724 -25.01 -12.64 0.55
CA ARG A 724 -24.83 -12.10 1.90
C ARG A 724 -23.84 -12.90 2.75
N GLU A 725 -24.01 -14.22 2.84
CA GLU A 725 -23.12 -15.06 3.67
C GLU A 725 -21.66 -15.02 3.23
N HIS A 726 -21.38 -14.87 1.93
CA HIS A 726 -20.00 -14.72 1.44
C HIS A 726 -19.40 -13.41 1.94
N ASN A 727 -20.16 -12.31 1.86
CA ASN A 727 -19.75 -11.01 2.38
C ASN A 727 -19.54 -11.02 3.90
N ARG A 728 -20.34 -11.80 4.64
CA ARG A 728 -20.25 -11.93 6.11
C ARG A 728 -18.94 -12.57 6.57
N ARG A 729 -18.36 -13.47 5.76
CA ARG A 729 -17.09 -14.14 6.09
C ARG A 729 -15.87 -13.23 5.98
N GLU A 730 -15.97 -12.10 5.28
CA GLU A 730 -14.86 -11.15 5.14
C GLU A 730 -14.79 -10.11 6.28
N ARG A 731 -15.74 -10.13 7.21
CA ARG A 731 -15.80 -9.19 8.34
C ARG A 731 -14.57 -9.28 9.23
N GLY A 732 -14.01 -8.13 9.59
CA GLY A 732 -12.88 -8.01 10.52
C GLY A 732 -11.53 -8.39 9.92
N LYS A 733 -11.47 -8.82 8.65
CA LYS A 733 -10.21 -9.14 7.98
C LYS A 733 -9.50 -7.87 7.53
N ASN A 734 -8.22 -7.77 7.89
CA ASN A 734 -7.36 -6.66 7.47
C ASN A 734 -6.95 -6.81 5.99
N LEU A 735 -6.43 -7.98 5.62
CA LEU A 735 -6.07 -8.32 4.25
C LEU A 735 -7.33 -8.60 3.42
N CYS A 736 -7.27 -8.26 2.14
CA CYS A 736 -8.39 -8.33 1.23
C CYS A 736 -8.22 -9.45 0.20
N HIS A 737 -9.34 -9.81 -0.46
CA HIS A 737 -9.37 -10.82 -1.51
C HIS A 737 -8.89 -12.18 -1.00
N THR A 738 -9.27 -12.51 0.24
CA THR A 738 -8.81 -13.70 0.94
C THR A 738 -9.68 -14.90 0.56
N SER A 739 -11.00 -14.77 0.66
CA SER A 739 -11.95 -15.80 0.21
C SER A 739 -11.66 -16.32 -1.22
N PRO A 740 -11.99 -17.59 -1.54
CA PRO A 740 -11.95 -18.12 -2.90
C PRO A 740 -12.70 -17.26 -3.93
N GLU A 741 -13.74 -16.56 -3.51
CA GLU A 741 -14.54 -15.64 -4.32
C GLU A 741 -13.84 -14.30 -4.60
N GLY A 742 -12.69 -14.04 -3.98
CA GLY A 742 -11.91 -12.82 -4.15
C GLY A 742 -12.58 -11.56 -3.59
N LEU A 743 -13.38 -11.67 -2.54
CA LEU A 743 -14.11 -10.55 -1.93
C LEU A 743 -13.19 -9.59 -1.17
N ALA A 744 -13.49 -8.28 -1.23
CA ALA A 744 -12.75 -7.26 -0.51
C ALA A 744 -13.42 -6.92 0.84
N SER A 745 -12.71 -7.13 1.95
CA SER A 745 -13.22 -6.85 3.30
C SER A 745 -13.41 -5.35 3.59
N TYR A 746 -12.67 -4.45 2.91
CA TYR A 746 -12.79 -2.99 3.10
C TYR A 746 -14.08 -2.38 2.54
N TYR A 747 -14.90 -3.16 1.84
CA TYR A 747 -16.01 -2.64 1.06
C TYR A 747 -17.39 -2.95 1.64
N LEU A 748 -17.45 -3.63 2.79
CA LEU A 748 -18.72 -4.16 3.31
C LEU A 748 -19.66 -3.02 3.73
N ILE A 749 -19.23 -2.14 4.63
CA ILE A 749 -20.06 -1.02 5.09
C ILE A 749 -20.26 0.01 3.97
N PHE A 750 -19.27 0.21 3.09
CA PHE A 750 -19.43 1.02 1.89
C PHE A 750 -20.61 0.51 1.04
N GLY A 751 -20.56 -0.77 0.67
CA GLY A 751 -21.56 -1.43 -0.15
C GLY A 751 -22.93 -1.37 0.49
N TYR A 752 -23.03 -1.66 1.80
CA TYR A 752 -24.30 -1.59 2.53
C TYR A 752 -24.88 -0.17 2.56
N SER A 753 -24.05 0.85 2.76
CA SER A 753 -24.52 2.24 2.78
C SER A 753 -25.07 2.67 1.43
N PHE A 754 -24.42 2.33 0.31
CA PHE A 754 -24.93 2.68 -1.02
C PHE A 754 -26.10 1.79 -1.46
N ALA A 755 -26.15 0.53 -1.02
CA ALA A 755 -27.33 -0.31 -1.21
C ALA A 755 -28.55 0.23 -0.44
N ALA A 756 -28.35 0.74 0.78
CA ALA A 756 -29.38 1.42 1.56
C ALA A 756 -29.87 2.70 0.88
N GLU A 757 -28.96 3.50 0.30
CA GLU A 757 -29.30 4.68 -0.49
C GLU A 757 -30.14 4.32 -1.72
N ALA A 758 -29.77 3.24 -2.40
CA ALA A 758 -30.46 2.77 -3.60
C ALA A 758 -31.90 2.32 -3.33
N LEU A 759 -32.28 1.96 -2.10
CA LEU A 759 -33.66 1.58 -1.76
C LEU A 759 -34.67 2.69 -2.06
N SER A 760 -34.26 3.96 -1.96
CA SER A 760 -35.11 5.12 -2.29
C SER A 760 -35.60 5.11 -3.74
N GLU A 761 -34.90 4.39 -4.63
CA GLU A 761 -35.22 4.28 -6.04
C GLU A 761 -36.20 3.13 -6.37
N LEU A 762 -36.45 2.22 -5.43
CA LEU A 762 -37.44 1.14 -5.56
C LEU A 762 -38.85 1.61 -5.19
N PRO A 763 -39.92 0.94 -5.67
CA PRO A 763 -41.26 1.14 -5.13
C PRO A 763 -41.31 0.84 -3.62
N GLU A 764 -42.03 1.65 -2.86
CA GLU A 764 -42.09 1.58 -1.38
C GLU A 764 -42.37 0.17 -0.85
N LYS A 765 -43.35 -0.52 -1.45
CA LYS A 765 -43.76 -1.90 -1.09
C LYS A 765 -42.66 -2.97 -1.19
N GLU A 766 -41.56 -2.69 -1.88
CA GLU A 766 -40.48 -3.66 -2.12
C GLU A 766 -39.28 -3.44 -1.17
N ARG A 767 -39.22 -2.31 -0.46
CA ARG A 767 -38.02 -1.88 0.27
C ARG A 767 -37.79 -2.63 1.58
N ALA A 768 -38.86 -3.02 2.27
CA ALA A 768 -38.80 -3.50 3.65
C ALA A 768 -37.88 -4.73 3.85
N GLY A 769 -37.90 -5.68 2.91
CA GLY A 769 -37.05 -6.88 2.96
C GLY A 769 -35.56 -6.56 2.87
N TYR A 770 -35.17 -5.74 1.88
CA TYR A 770 -33.79 -5.30 1.72
C TYR A 770 -33.33 -4.42 2.89
N ALA A 771 -34.19 -3.50 3.36
CA ALA A 771 -33.88 -2.63 4.49
C ALA A 771 -33.61 -3.43 5.77
N ALA A 772 -34.39 -4.48 6.04
CA ALA A 772 -34.16 -5.38 7.17
C ALA A 772 -32.81 -6.11 7.06
N ALA A 773 -32.51 -6.67 5.89
CA ALA A 773 -31.26 -7.38 5.63
C ALA A 773 -30.01 -6.49 5.76
N LEU A 774 -30.08 -5.27 5.21
CA LEU A 774 -28.99 -4.30 5.32
C LEU A 774 -28.78 -3.82 6.76
N THR A 775 -29.88 -3.57 7.49
CA THR A 775 -29.79 -3.19 8.92
C THR A 775 -29.10 -4.27 9.73
N GLU A 776 -29.49 -5.54 9.54
CA GLU A 776 -28.85 -6.68 10.19
C GLU A 776 -27.36 -6.77 9.86
N ASP A 777 -26.98 -6.58 8.59
CA ASP A 777 -25.59 -6.71 8.16
C ASP A 777 -24.69 -5.57 8.64
N VAL A 778 -25.23 -4.36 8.77
CA VAL A 778 -24.53 -3.21 9.36
C VAL A 778 -24.38 -3.40 10.87
N LEU A 779 -25.42 -3.81 11.58
CA LEU A 779 -25.38 -4.03 13.03
C LEU A 779 -24.39 -5.14 13.44
N ALA A 780 -24.17 -6.12 12.57
CA ALA A 780 -23.19 -7.17 12.80
C ALA A 780 -21.72 -6.71 12.71
N MET A 781 -21.46 -5.44 12.35
CA MET A 781 -20.11 -4.84 12.32
C MET A 781 -19.78 -4.05 13.58
N ARG A 782 -20.68 -4.04 14.58
CA ARG A 782 -20.48 -3.24 15.79
C ARG A 782 -19.31 -3.74 16.63
N THR A 783 -18.68 -2.81 17.32
CA THR A 783 -17.63 -3.08 18.31
C THR A 783 -18.06 -2.63 19.70
N GLU A 784 -17.47 -3.22 20.74
CA GLU A 784 -17.86 -3.01 22.15
C GLU A 784 -17.75 -1.55 22.61
N ASP A 785 -16.91 -0.75 21.96
CA ASP A 785 -16.75 0.67 22.22
C ASP A 785 -17.82 1.57 21.56
N GLY A 786 -18.82 0.97 20.92
CA GLY A 786 -19.93 1.67 20.27
C GLY A 786 -19.67 2.06 18.82
N ALA A 787 -18.52 1.69 18.25
CA ALA A 787 -18.18 1.95 16.86
C ALA A 787 -18.64 0.81 15.92
N PHE A 788 -18.18 0.87 14.67
CA PHE A 788 -18.41 -0.13 13.64
C PHE A 788 -17.12 -0.38 12.85
N CYS A 789 -16.84 -1.62 12.49
CA CYS A 789 -15.63 -1.98 11.76
C CYS A 789 -15.87 -3.15 10.81
N ASP A 790 -15.72 -2.92 9.49
CA ASP A 790 -15.66 -3.99 8.50
C ASP A 790 -14.21 -4.43 8.20
N ASN A 791 -13.32 -3.48 7.95
CA ASN A 791 -11.90 -3.72 7.76
C ASN A 791 -11.07 -2.84 8.71
N PRO A 792 -10.24 -3.46 9.57
CA PRO A 792 -9.38 -2.73 10.50
C PRO A 792 -8.45 -1.69 9.85
N SER A 793 -7.94 -1.87 8.62
CA SER A 793 -7.08 -0.90 7.93
C SER A 793 -7.77 0.42 7.55
N ILE A 794 -9.08 0.39 7.29
CA ILE A 794 -9.84 1.62 7.04
C ILE A 794 -10.20 2.30 8.36
N GLY A 795 -10.54 1.50 9.37
CA GLY A 795 -10.69 1.93 10.76
C GLY A 795 -12.14 2.20 11.21
N ARG A 796 -12.32 2.26 12.53
CA ARG A 796 -13.67 2.29 13.15
C ARG A 796 -14.42 3.60 12.96
N HIS A 797 -13.72 4.72 12.80
CA HIS A 797 -14.34 6.04 12.61
C HIS A 797 -15.03 6.17 11.25
N TYR A 798 -14.40 5.61 10.21
CA TYR A 798 -15.03 5.40 8.90
C TYR A 798 -16.30 4.55 9.04
N GLY A 799 -16.17 3.39 9.70
CA GLY A 799 -17.27 2.46 9.87
C GLY A 799 -18.44 3.09 10.62
N ALA A 800 -18.18 3.82 11.71
CA ALA A 800 -19.22 4.50 12.49
C ALA A 800 -19.97 5.57 11.67
N GLY A 801 -19.25 6.43 10.93
CA GLY A 801 -19.89 7.45 10.09
C GLY A 801 -20.74 6.86 8.97
N MET A 802 -20.25 5.84 8.27
CA MET A 802 -21.00 5.14 7.22
C MET A 802 -22.18 4.33 7.78
N ALA A 803 -22.03 3.69 8.94
CA ALA A 803 -23.09 2.94 9.60
C ALA A 803 -24.25 3.85 10.01
N LEU A 804 -23.97 5.03 10.57
CA LEU A 804 -25.00 6.04 10.87
C LEU A 804 -25.80 6.41 9.61
N ARG A 805 -25.13 6.59 8.47
CA ARG A 805 -25.80 6.85 7.19
C ARG A 805 -26.68 5.67 6.77
N ALA A 806 -26.12 4.46 6.76
CA ALA A 806 -26.79 3.25 6.31
C ALA A 806 -28.04 2.92 7.14
N ILE A 807 -27.93 2.97 8.48
CA ILE A 807 -29.06 2.69 9.39
C ILE A 807 -30.19 3.70 9.17
N ARG A 808 -29.87 5.00 9.05
CA ARG A 808 -30.88 6.04 8.81
C ARG A 808 -31.59 5.86 7.48
N LEU A 809 -30.85 5.59 6.41
CA LEU A 809 -31.42 5.34 5.07
C LEU A 809 -32.31 4.10 5.07
N ALA A 810 -31.87 3.01 5.69
CA ALA A 810 -32.66 1.78 5.79
C ALA A 810 -33.94 2.00 6.62
N ARG A 811 -33.89 2.82 7.69
CA ARG A 811 -35.07 3.14 8.50
C ARG A 811 -36.09 4.00 7.74
N VAL A 812 -35.65 4.96 6.93
CA VAL A 812 -36.55 5.79 6.10
C VAL A 812 -37.17 4.97 4.96
N ALA A 813 -36.53 3.88 4.55
CA ALA A 813 -37.04 2.98 3.52
C ALA A 813 -38.06 1.95 4.03
N LYS A 814 -38.13 1.71 5.35
CA LYS A 814 -39.18 0.92 6.00
C LYS A 814 -40.43 1.77 6.21
#